data_AF-A0AA96VRD5-F1
#
_entry.id   AF-A0AA96VRD5-F1
#
_cell.length_a   1.000
_cell.length_b   1.000
_cell.length_c   1.000
_cell.angle_alpha   90.00
_cell.angle_beta   90.00
_cell.angle_gamma   90.00
#
_symmetry.space_group_name_H-M   'P 1'
#
loop_
_entity.id
_entity.type
_entity.pdbx_description
1 polymer ?
#
loop_
_entity_poly.entity_id
_entity_poly.type
_entity_poly.pdbx_seq_one_letter_code
_entity_poly.pdbx_strand_id
1 'polypeptide(L)'
;MDKSCEDLKGFFVDGVPIVSTSDMSEEERLLSEEQAKLYQPNNQTIIDLDKLVDSIYPINPNLFLTEAISFLQSKGVVLSKDLPIIIKELCIAFNDCISSQNKPIMTTSLVYPAQTGTGKSLSLQVYVSMLKEHSSLIVVSTVDAAIAYCETINQLSGDDKYARTTYALTEIHKQNALRVESYALKNYRAIIITHSMFKKLNQKVDVDTYKLYKGKQRDLVVIDEKLSMYEQYKVTYNDLDILKNNLETIFFKVEDAAKLDPTQATITFLSTLKTYLEKCEDEIITDPKALRFIRNDISNEELKTIDIKDPRFIKGSCPIATIPNNKIHDLMQEQNLDIKSTITLMKQLFEARINQLFSEIKDLGGLDNPAYKEQTLKNSLAPINILEEVLNEWFLLYKSNYEKAIFRVDDISHKLGKNVVLDATATVNEFYKIANRAFGYVGMYNAKQIRKYENLTIHKAKGYKQTRYELYKKEDKYTAKNAEIYASYAISVLTDMDDRLLIICHKNFKPILKTKLDDPRIKMTHWGDHVGKNDWSDCNKIMVIGWNYLSPLKNISDIFNAASAQEIDLVSLYLNDDIIDTFIATQIADDLIQAVMRSKARIIATNDSDCNPTEVYLFYHDDPMSNRILDIFEKQFPMVKIQQWEPIGISLSHKKTKPMLNADKVIELLKAKEATQTTCLLSDVIEQTLIPKATMSRITTDDYFLQKLQEHGYSLQNKNGKEKYFVLQ
;
A
#
# COMPACT_ATOMS: atom_id res chain seq x y z
N MET A 1 4.10 10.87 -65.23
CA MET A 1 4.20 9.41 -65.40
C MET A 1 4.50 8.83 -64.02
N ASP A 2 3.56 8.94 -63.08
CA ASP A 2 2.46 7.97 -62.80
C ASP A 2 2.98 6.60 -62.34
N LYS A 3 3.12 6.37 -61.02
CA LYS A 3 2.07 5.84 -60.12
C LYS A 3 2.59 5.56 -58.68
N SER A 4 1.82 6.05 -57.70
CA SER A 4 1.54 5.61 -56.29
C SER A 4 2.64 4.92 -55.47
N CYS A 5 3.04 5.32 -54.26
CA CYS A 5 2.37 6.01 -53.14
C CYS A 5 1.15 5.26 -52.55
N GLU A 6 1.37 4.05 -52.05
CA GLU A 6 0.57 3.31 -51.05
C GLU A 6 1.46 2.15 -50.53
N ASP A 7 1.30 1.72 -49.27
CA ASP A 7 2.01 0.59 -48.59
C ASP A 7 3.01 0.89 -47.45
N LEU A 8 2.92 2.04 -46.78
CA LEU A 8 3.50 2.20 -45.42
C LEU A 8 2.50 2.79 -44.42
N LYS A 9 1.25 2.28 -44.45
CA LYS A 9 0.29 2.43 -43.35
C LYS A 9 0.10 1.07 -42.68
N GLY A 10 0.81 0.82 -41.59
CA GLY A 10 0.50 -0.32 -40.75
C GLY A 10 1.60 -0.74 -39.78
N PHE A 11 2.05 0.12 -38.87
CA PHE A 11 2.83 -0.30 -37.67
C PHE A 11 2.64 0.66 -36.47
N PHE A 12 1.41 1.14 -36.26
CA PHE A 12 1.05 1.88 -35.04
C PHE A 12 -0.39 1.54 -34.65
N VAL A 13 -0.59 1.08 -33.42
CA VAL A 13 -1.87 1.16 -32.70
C VAL A 13 -1.60 2.05 -31.49
N ASP A 14 -2.28 3.20 -31.42
CA ASP A 14 -2.26 4.15 -30.30
C ASP A 14 -0.88 4.64 -29.81
N GLY A 15 0.08 4.84 -30.71
CA GLY A 15 1.32 5.58 -30.41
C GLY A 15 2.38 4.81 -29.61
N VAL A 16 2.22 3.50 -29.41
CA VAL A 16 3.25 2.62 -28.83
C VAL A 16 4.02 1.93 -29.96
N PRO A 17 5.37 2.00 -30.00
CA PRO A 17 6.15 1.35 -31.05
C PRO A 17 6.24 -0.16 -30.80
N ILE A 18 5.95 -0.96 -31.82
CA ILE A 18 6.19 -2.42 -31.81
C ILE A 18 7.70 -2.64 -32.05
N VAL A 19 8.38 -3.23 -31.07
CA VAL A 19 9.82 -3.50 -31.06
C VAL A 19 10.19 -4.53 -32.13
N SER A 20 11.38 -4.42 -32.75
CA SER A 20 11.90 -5.45 -33.68
C SER A 20 12.39 -6.69 -32.91
N THR A 21 11.86 -7.84 -33.30
CA THR A 21 11.87 -9.14 -32.58
C THR A 21 12.75 -10.18 -33.28
N SER A 22 14.03 -9.89 -33.51
CA SER A 22 14.91 -10.83 -34.26
C SER A 22 15.28 -12.10 -33.50
N ASP A 23 15.10 -12.13 -32.17
CA ASP A 23 15.63 -13.21 -31.31
C ASP A 23 14.54 -14.01 -30.57
N MET A 24 13.26 -13.78 -30.89
CA MET A 24 12.14 -14.55 -30.33
C MET A 24 11.73 -15.64 -31.29
N SER A 25 11.40 -16.83 -30.78
CA SER A 25 10.74 -17.84 -31.59
C SER A 25 9.39 -17.32 -32.11
N GLU A 26 8.93 -17.85 -33.24
CA GLU A 26 7.68 -17.41 -33.86
C GLU A 26 6.48 -17.64 -32.94
N GLU A 27 6.49 -18.71 -32.13
CA GLU A 27 5.51 -18.96 -31.08
C GLU A 27 5.54 -17.90 -29.97
N GLU A 28 6.73 -17.49 -29.48
CA GLU A 28 6.84 -16.45 -28.45
C GLU A 28 6.37 -15.08 -28.97
N ARG A 29 6.58 -14.77 -30.25
CA ARG A 29 6.05 -13.54 -30.87
C ARG A 29 4.54 -13.56 -30.96
N LEU A 30 3.95 -14.65 -31.43
CA LEU A 30 2.50 -14.83 -31.51
C LEU A 30 1.85 -14.74 -30.13
N LEU A 31 2.44 -15.38 -29.12
CA LEU A 31 1.96 -15.32 -27.74
C LEU A 31 2.03 -13.89 -27.19
N SER A 32 3.14 -13.19 -27.43
CA SER A 32 3.32 -11.80 -27.00
C SER A 32 2.35 -10.83 -27.70
N GLU A 33 2.08 -11.03 -28.99
CA GLU A 33 1.12 -10.22 -29.76
C GLU A 33 -0.34 -10.49 -29.35
N GLU A 34 -0.69 -11.72 -29.01
CA GLU A 34 -2.00 -12.06 -28.43
C GLU A 34 -2.17 -11.49 -27.01
N GLN A 35 -1.13 -11.59 -26.18
CA GLN A 35 -1.12 -11.04 -24.82
C GLN A 35 -1.15 -9.50 -24.80
N ALA A 36 -0.48 -8.83 -25.75
CA ALA A 36 -0.53 -7.38 -25.89
C ALA A 36 -1.92 -6.86 -26.30
N LYS A 37 -2.72 -7.66 -27.03
CA LYS A 37 -4.12 -7.33 -27.34
C LYS A 37 -5.06 -7.43 -26.13
N LEU A 38 -4.66 -8.20 -25.11
CA LEU A 38 -5.41 -8.39 -23.87
C LEU A 38 -5.14 -7.28 -22.85
N TYR A 39 -3.97 -6.64 -22.90
CA TYR A 39 -3.68 -5.43 -22.13
C TYR A 39 -4.36 -4.20 -22.76
N GLN A 40 -5.42 -3.71 -22.11
CA GLN A 40 -6.22 -2.60 -22.63
C GLN A 40 -6.10 -1.37 -21.70
N PRO A 41 -5.08 -0.50 -21.88
CA PRO A 41 -4.71 0.54 -20.91
C PRO A 41 -5.83 1.55 -20.63
N ASN A 42 -6.78 1.70 -21.56
CA ASN A 42 -7.90 2.63 -21.51
C ASN A 42 -9.26 1.97 -21.27
N ASN A 43 -9.35 0.63 -21.20
CA ASN A 43 -10.61 -0.02 -20.92
C ASN A 43 -10.79 -0.15 -19.42
N GLN A 44 -11.94 0.34 -18.95
CA GLN A 44 -12.49 0.05 -17.63
C GLN A 44 -13.85 -0.60 -17.84
N THR A 45 -14.08 -1.74 -17.20
CA THR A 45 -15.40 -2.37 -17.16
C THR A 45 -16.29 -1.57 -16.21
N ILE A 46 -16.91 -0.52 -16.75
CA ILE A 46 -17.87 0.30 -16.03
C ILE A 46 -19.26 -0.32 -16.17
N ILE A 47 -19.86 -0.65 -15.02
CA ILE A 47 -21.20 -1.21 -14.95
C ILE A 47 -22.18 -0.09 -14.66
N ASP A 48 -23.04 0.17 -15.63
CA ASP A 48 -24.09 1.16 -15.54
C ASP A 48 -25.30 0.57 -14.80
N LEU A 49 -25.53 1.05 -13.58
CA LEU A 49 -26.63 0.61 -12.73
C LEU A 49 -28.00 0.93 -13.34
N ASP A 50 -28.09 1.99 -14.16
CA ASP A 50 -29.33 2.35 -14.86
C ASP A 50 -29.68 1.34 -15.96
N LYS A 51 -28.75 0.44 -16.34
CA LYS A 51 -29.01 -0.68 -17.26
C LYS A 51 -29.38 -1.98 -16.55
N LEU A 52 -29.24 -2.04 -15.22
CA LEU A 52 -29.57 -3.21 -14.41
C LEU A 52 -30.99 -3.13 -13.82
N VAL A 53 -31.91 -2.46 -14.51
CA VAL A 53 -33.28 -2.18 -14.04
C VAL A 53 -34.07 -3.45 -13.74
N ASP A 54 -33.70 -4.58 -14.35
CA ASP A 54 -34.33 -5.89 -14.13
C ASP A 54 -33.84 -6.61 -12.86
N SER A 55 -32.76 -6.15 -12.23
CA SER A 55 -32.20 -6.70 -10.98
C SER A 55 -33.01 -6.25 -9.76
N ILE A 56 -34.31 -6.52 -9.76
CA ILE A 56 -35.27 -6.20 -8.69
C ILE A 56 -35.51 -7.34 -7.70
N TYR A 57 -34.85 -8.48 -7.89
CA TYR A 57 -34.93 -9.67 -7.03
C TYR A 57 -33.52 -10.08 -6.55
N PRO A 58 -33.38 -10.69 -5.36
CA PRO A 58 -34.46 -11.18 -4.49
C PRO A 58 -35.17 -10.11 -3.66
N ILE A 59 -34.60 -8.92 -3.51
CA ILE A 59 -35.20 -7.84 -2.71
C ILE A 59 -35.62 -6.69 -3.62
N ASN A 60 -36.89 -6.27 -3.51
CA ASN A 60 -37.40 -5.11 -4.25
C ASN A 60 -36.71 -3.81 -3.78
N PRO A 61 -36.09 -3.01 -4.67
CA PRO A 61 -35.37 -1.80 -4.28
C PRO A 61 -36.19 -0.74 -3.55
N ASN A 62 -37.50 -0.63 -3.80
CA ASN A 62 -38.36 0.33 -3.09
C ASN A 62 -38.70 -0.14 -1.67
N LEU A 63 -38.92 -1.46 -1.50
CA LEU A 63 -39.09 -2.05 -0.18
C LEU A 63 -37.81 -1.89 0.64
N PHE A 64 -36.66 -2.26 0.05
CA PHE A 64 -35.35 -2.08 0.67
C PHE A 64 -35.11 -0.64 1.08
N LEU A 65 -35.39 0.32 0.19
CA LEU A 65 -35.24 1.73 0.50
C LEU A 65 -36.03 2.13 1.74
N THR A 66 -37.28 1.68 1.85
CA THR A 66 -38.16 2.01 2.97
C THR A 66 -37.59 1.48 4.29
N GLU A 67 -37.18 0.21 4.32
CA GLU A 67 -36.58 -0.43 5.50
C GLU A 67 -35.23 0.21 5.87
N ALA A 68 -34.37 0.46 4.89
CA ALA A 68 -33.06 1.06 5.11
C ALA A 68 -33.16 2.49 5.62
N ILE A 69 -34.07 3.31 5.07
CA ILE A 69 -34.34 4.67 5.55
C ILE A 69 -34.85 4.64 7.00
N SER A 70 -35.83 3.79 7.29
CA SER A 70 -36.37 3.64 8.65
C SER A 70 -35.27 3.27 9.64
N PHE A 71 -34.42 2.31 9.28
CA PHE A 71 -33.30 1.91 10.10
C PHE A 71 -32.27 3.02 10.29
N LEU A 72 -31.88 3.74 9.23
CA LEU A 72 -30.95 4.87 9.31
C LEU A 72 -31.48 5.99 10.22
N GLN A 73 -32.77 6.32 10.13
CA GLN A 73 -33.42 7.28 11.03
C GLN A 73 -33.40 6.82 12.48
N SER A 74 -33.64 5.53 12.74
CA SER A 74 -33.55 4.96 14.09
C SER A 74 -32.15 5.06 14.70
N LYS A 75 -31.11 5.18 13.86
CA LYS A 75 -29.72 5.41 14.27
C LYS A 75 -29.34 6.90 14.30
N GLY A 76 -30.31 7.81 14.12
CA GLY A 76 -30.10 9.25 14.15
C GLY A 76 -29.34 9.80 12.92
N VAL A 77 -29.33 9.07 11.80
CA VAL A 77 -28.68 9.52 10.56
C VAL A 77 -29.55 10.56 9.87
N VAL A 78 -28.97 11.70 9.51
CA VAL A 78 -29.63 12.73 8.70
C VAL A 78 -29.78 12.22 7.27
N LEU A 79 -31.00 12.26 6.75
CA LEU A 79 -31.30 11.83 5.38
C LEU A 79 -31.24 13.04 4.43
N SER A 80 -30.25 13.07 3.56
CA SER A 80 -30.24 14.02 2.46
C SER A 80 -31.19 13.60 1.35
N LYS A 81 -31.52 14.54 0.44
CA LYS A 81 -32.41 14.28 -0.70
C LYS A 81 -31.86 13.24 -1.67
N ASP A 82 -30.53 13.12 -1.76
CA ASP A 82 -29.85 12.26 -2.73
C ASP A 82 -29.49 10.88 -2.15
N LEU A 83 -29.44 10.74 -0.82
CA LEU A 83 -29.14 9.48 -0.15
C LEU A 83 -30.05 8.30 -0.58
N PRO A 84 -31.38 8.48 -0.79
CA PRO A 84 -32.24 7.43 -1.31
C PRO A 84 -31.78 6.78 -2.62
N ILE A 85 -31.10 7.55 -3.48
CA ILE A 85 -30.61 7.06 -4.78
C ILE A 85 -29.50 6.02 -4.55
N ILE A 86 -28.53 6.34 -3.68
CA ILE A 86 -27.42 5.44 -3.32
C ILE A 86 -27.93 4.15 -2.67
N ILE A 87 -28.93 4.25 -1.79
CA ILE A 87 -29.52 3.08 -1.14
C ILE A 87 -30.18 2.16 -2.18
N LYS A 88 -30.94 2.70 -3.14
CA LYS A 88 -31.52 1.90 -4.22
C LYS A 88 -30.45 1.23 -5.09
N GLU A 89 -29.42 1.99 -5.46
CA GLU A 89 -28.28 1.50 -6.24
C GLU A 89 -27.55 0.33 -5.55
N LEU A 90 -27.34 0.40 -4.24
CA LEU A 90 -26.78 -0.71 -3.45
C LEU A 90 -27.64 -1.97 -3.52
N CYS A 91 -28.96 -1.84 -3.42
CA CYS A 91 -29.87 -2.97 -3.58
C CYS A 91 -29.72 -3.65 -4.94
N ILE A 92 -29.65 -2.85 -6.00
CA ILE A 92 -29.48 -3.33 -7.37
C ILE A 92 -28.15 -4.05 -7.51
N ALA A 93 -27.06 -3.49 -6.97
CA ALA A 93 -25.74 -4.11 -7.00
C ALA A 93 -25.71 -5.47 -6.26
N PHE A 94 -26.38 -5.57 -5.11
CA PHE A 94 -26.46 -6.83 -4.36
C PHE A 94 -27.35 -7.88 -5.05
N ASN A 95 -28.49 -7.44 -5.60
CA ASN A 95 -29.37 -8.28 -6.42
C ASN A 95 -28.63 -8.81 -7.66
N ASP A 96 -27.88 -7.96 -8.36
CA ASP A 96 -27.06 -8.35 -9.50
C ASP A 96 -26.07 -9.44 -9.11
N CYS A 97 -25.31 -9.24 -8.03
CA CYS A 97 -24.36 -10.22 -7.51
C CYS A 97 -25.02 -11.59 -7.29
N ILE A 98 -26.16 -11.63 -6.59
CA ILE A 98 -26.91 -12.88 -6.32
C ILE A 98 -27.36 -13.53 -7.63
N SER A 99 -27.96 -12.76 -8.54
CA SER A 99 -28.55 -13.29 -9.79
C SER A 99 -27.51 -13.82 -10.78
N SER A 100 -26.24 -13.42 -10.60
CA SER A 100 -25.14 -13.71 -11.53
C SER A 100 -24.11 -14.67 -10.96
N GLN A 101 -24.26 -15.13 -9.71
CA GLN A 101 -23.34 -16.04 -9.04
C GLN A 101 -23.05 -17.33 -9.82
N ASN A 102 -24.03 -17.82 -10.60
CA ASN A 102 -23.94 -19.04 -11.40
C ASN A 102 -23.65 -18.79 -12.89
N LYS A 103 -23.46 -17.53 -13.31
CA LYS A 103 -23.16 -17.21 -14.71
C LYS A 103 -21.64 -17.23 -14.92
N PRO A 104 -21.12 -17.89 -15.97
CA PRO A 104 -19.72 -17.78 -16.34
C PRO A 104 -19.47 -16.36 -16.86
N ILE A 105 -19.01 -15.48 -15.96
CA ILE A 105 -18.65 -14.09 -16.29
C ILE A 105 -17.18 -13.93 -15.93
N MET A 106 -16.42 -13.31 -16.84
CA MET A 106 -15.01 -12.98 -16.66
C MET A 106 -14.79 -12.09 -15.43
N THR A 107 -15.72 -11.17 -15.19
CA THR A 107 -15.76 -10.26 -14.03
C THR A 107 -16.31 -10.94 -12.77
N THR A 108 -15.42 -11.18 -11.82
CA THR A 108 -15.70 -11.83 -10.53
C THR A 108 -15.79 -10.85 -9.37
N SER A 109 -15.11 -9.70 -9.41
CA SER A 109 -15.19 -8.69 -8.35
C SER A 109 -15.87 -7.42 -8.83
N LEU A 110 -16.94 -7.00 -8.17
CA LEU A 110 -17.72 -5.81 -8.52
C LEU A 110 -17.55 -4.72 -7.47
N VAL A 111 -16.94 -3.61 -7.84
CA VAL A 111 -16.59 -2.54 -6.90
C VAL A 111 -17.66 -1.46 -6.94
N TYR A 112 -18.21 -1.09 -5.79
CA TYR A 112 -19.20 -0.03 -5.65
C TYR A 112 -18.59 1.21 -4.97
N PRO A 113 -18.18 2.24 -5.74
CA PRO A 113 -17.36 3.35 -5.26
C PRO A 113 -18.15 4.50 -4.63
N ALA A 114 -19.06 4.21 -3.69
CA ALA A 114 -19.80 5.28 -3.02
C ALA A 114 -19.03 5.90 -1.85
N GLN A 115 -19.12 7.22 -1.71
CA GLN A 115 -18.42 8.00 -0.68
C GLN A 115 -18.61 7.47 0.75
N THR A 116 -17.62 7.71 1.60
CA THR A 116 -17.69 7.36 3.01
C THR A 116 -18.82 8.15 3.71
N GLY A 117 -19.53 7.52 4.64
CA GLY A 117 -20.65 8.15 5.36
C GLY A 117 -22.02 8.08 4.68
N THR A 118 -22.14 7.49 3.48
CA THR A 118 -23.43 7.28 2.79
C THR A 118 -24.22 6.06 3.27
N GLY A 119 -23.86 5.48 4.44
CA GLY A 119 -24.61 4.37 5.02
C GLY A 119 -24.43 3.00 4.36
N LYS A 120 -23.39 2.79 3.55
CA LYS A 120 -23.11 1.49 2.87
C LYS A 120 -23.20 0.27 3.80
N SER A 121 -22.41 0.26 4.87
CA SER A 121 -22.35 -0.86 5.82
C SER A 121 -23.68 -1.12 6.54
N LEU A 122 -24.41 -0.06 6.89
CA LEU A 122 -25.74 -0.17 7.52
C LEU A 122 -26.78 -0.69 6.51
N SER A 123 -26.73 -0.22 5.27
CA SER A 123 -27.60 -0.67 4.19
C SER A 123 -27.36 -2.15 3.87
N LEU A 124 -26.10 -2.61 3.88
CA LEU A 124 -25.76 -4.03 3.74
C LEU A 124 -26.38 -4.88 4.86
N GLN A 125 -26.32 -4.42 6.12
CA GLN A 125 -26.92 -5.14 7.25
C GLN A 125 -28.43 -5.29 7.08
N VAL A 126 -29.12 -4.21 6.69
CA VAL A 126 -30.56 -4.25 6.39
C VAL A 126 -30.82 -5.22 5.24
N TYR A 127 -30.07 -5.13 4.13
CA TYR A 127 -30.29 -5.96 2.95
C TYR A 127 -30.18 -7.45 3.31
N VAL A 128 -29.11 -7.82 4.02
CA VAL A 128 -28.85 -9.21 4.43
C VAL A 128 -29.91 -9.72 5.40
N SER A 129 -30.44 -8.87 6.29
CA SER A 129 -31.53 -9.23 7.20
C SER A 129 -32.85 -9.53 6.48
N MET A 130 -33.06 -8.96 5.29
CA MET A 130 -34.26 -9.17 4.48
C MET A 130 -34.22 -10.45 3.62
N LEU A 131 -33.06 -11.09 3.48
CA LEU A 131 -32.91 -12.31 2.67
C LEU A 131 -33.59 -13.51 3.34
N LYS A 132 -34.55 -14.14 2.65
CA LYS A 132 -35.28 -15.30 3.19
C LYS A 132 -34.64 -16.65 2.90
N GLU A 133 -34.07 -16.80 1.70
CA GLU A 133 -33.56 -18.09 1.21
C GLU A 133 -32.05 -18.04 0.92
N HIS A 134 -31.57 -16.86 0.54
CA HIS A 134 -30.18 -16.64 0.13
C HIS A 134 -29.24 -16.57 1.33
N SER A 135 -28.04 -17.08 1.12
CA SER A 135 -26.96 -17.10 2.09
C SER A 135 -25.92 -16.02 1.78
N SER A 136 -25.25 -15.53 2.82
CA SER A 136 -24.31 -14.41 2.69
C SER A 136 -23.00 -14.66 3.42
N LEU A 137 -21.91 -14.15 2.85
CA LEU A 137 -20.61 -14.01 3.48
C LEU A 137 -20.20 -12.54 3.43
N ILE A 138 -19.95 -11.95 4.60
CA ILE A 138 -19.45 -10.57 4.71
C ILE A 138 -18.04 -10.61 5.29
N VAL A 139 -17.10 -9.97 4.61
CA VAL A 139 -15.73 -9.79 5.08
C VAL A 139 -15.57 -8.36 5.60
N VAL A 140 -15.15 -8.23 6.86
CA VAL A 140 -14.97 -6.92 7.52
C VAL A 140 -13.56 -6.78 8.10
N SER A 141 -13.17 -5.54 8.44
CA SER A 141 -11.84 -5.21 8.94
C SER A 141 -11.57 -5.67 10.38
N THR A 142 -12.54 -5.54 11.29
CA THR A 142 -12.34 -5.73 12.75
C THR A 142 -13.32 -6.74 13.36
N VAL A 143 -12.94 -7.30 14.53
CA VAL A 143 -13.79 -8.22 15.29
C VAL A 143 -15.03 -7.51 15.81
N ASP A 144 -14.89 -6.28 16.32
CA ASP A 144 -16.02 -5.48 16.81
C ASP A 144 -17.04 -5.22 15.70
N ALA A 145 -16.58 -4.89 14.48
CA ALA A 145 -17.47 -4.75 13.33
C ALA A 145 -18.18 -6.07 13.03
N ALA A 146 -17.47 -7.20 13.06
CA ALA A 146 -18.09 -8.50 12.79
C ALA A 146 -19.19 -8.86 13.78
N ILE A 147 -18.98 -8.55 15.07
CA ILE A 147 -19.97 -8.75 16.14
C ILE A 147 -21.16 -7.81 15.92
N ALA A 148 -20.93 -6.51 15.72
CA ALA A 148 -21.98 -5.51 15.52
C ALA A 148 -22.87 -5.80 14.30
N TYR A 149 -22.27 -6.32 13.22
CA TYR A 149 -23.00 -6.83 12.05
C TYR A 149 -23.92 -8.00 12.43
N CYS A 150 -23.40 -9.00 13.15
CA CYS A 150 -24.21 -10.15 13.60
C CYS A 150 -25.41 -9.70 14.45
N GLU A 151 -25.16 -8.83 15.43
CA GLU A 151 -26.19 -8.31 16.34
C GLU A 151 -27.30 -7.59 15.56
N THR A 152 -26.91 -6.67 14.68
CA THR A 152 -27.87 -5.89 13.90
C THR A 152 -28.66 -6.78 12.93
N ILE A 153 -27.99 -7.69 12.21
CA ILE A 153 -28.67 -8.58 11.27
C ILE A 153 -29.65 -9.50 12.00
N ASN A 154 -29.27 -10.08 13.15
CA ASN A 154 -30.15 -10.94 13.94
C ASN A 154 -31.35 -10.18 14.49
N GLN A 155 -31.11 -8.96 14.99
CA GLN A 155 -32.18 -8.08 15.49
C GLN A 155 -33.18 -7.73 14.38
N LEU A 156 -32.70 -7.34 13.20
CA LEU A 156 -33.54 -6.93 12.08
C LEU A 156 -34.27 -8.12 11.42
N SER A 157 -33.65 -9.30 11.38
CA SER A 157 -34.26 -10.50 10.80
C SER A 157 -35.29 -11.15 11.73
N GLY A 158 -35.23 -10.86 13.04
CA GLY A 158 -36.02 -11.53 14.07
C GLY A 158 -35.55 -12.96 14.36
N ASP A 159 -34.36 -13.36 13.90
CA ASP A 159 -33.76 -14.67 14.13
C ASP A 159 -32.37 -14.52 14.77
N ASP A 160 -32.33 -14.80 16.08
CA ASP A 160 -31.10 -14.78 16.88
C ASP A 160 -30.01 -15.74 16.38
N LYS A 161 -30.33 -16.68 15.48
CA LYS A 161 -29.40 -17.65 14.88
C LYS A 161 -29.06 -17.36 13.42
N TYR A 162 -29.51 -16.24 12.86
CA TYR A 162 -29.36 -15.93 11.44
C TYR A 162 -27.90 -15.72 11.02
N ALA A 163 -27.20 -14.84 11.75
CA ALA A 163 -25.84 -14.40 11.48
C ALA A 163 -24.88 -14.82 12.60
N ARG A 164 -23.72 -15.34 12.21
CA ARG A 164 -22.64 -15.72 13.13
C ARG A 164 -21.28 -15.25 12.65
N THR A 165 -20.33 -15.19 13.57
CA THR A 165 -18.95 -14.83 13.28
C THR A 165 -17.97 -15.86 13.81
N THR A 166 -16.75 -15.83 13.29
CA THR A 166 -15.62 -16.52 13.90
C THR A 166 -14.38 -15.63 13.82
N TYR A 167 -13.55 -15.72 14.86
CA TYR A 167 -12.31 -14.96 15.00
C TYR A 167 -11.37 -15.66 15.99
N ALA A 168 -10.09 -15.29 15.92
CA ALA A 168 -9.08 -15.77 16.86
C ALA A 168 -9.39 -15.27 18.27
N LEU A 169 -9.38 -16.18 19.25
CA LEU A 169 -9.72 -15.85 20.64
C LEU A 169 -8.75 -14.79 21.20
N THR A 170 -9.33 -13.78 21.83
CA THR A 170 -8.65 -12.75 22.63
C THR A 170 -9.33 -12.69 23.99
N GLU A 171 -8.64 -12.18 25.01
CA GLU A 171 -9.24 -12.03 26.36
C GLU A 171 -10.52 -11.18 26.35
N ILE A 172 -10.60 -10.19 25.45
CA ILE A 172 -11.75 -9.27 25.34
C ILE A 172 -13.00 -10.00 24.81
N HIS A 173 -12.85 -10.93 23.86
CA HIS A 173 -13.99 -11.53 23.14
C HIS A 173 -14.11 -13.05 23.27
N LYS A 174 -13.50 -13.63 24.32
CA LYS A 174 -13.37 -15.08 24.50
C LYS A 174 -14.71 -15.81 24.59
N GLN A 175 -15.75 -15.16 25.12
CA GLN A 175 -17.04 -15.76 25.44
C GLN A 175 -18.24 -15.12 24.71
N ASN A 176 -18.03 -14.41 23.60
CA ASN A 176 -19.15 -13.80 22.88
C ASN A 176 -20.06 -14.88 22.26
N ALA A 177 -21.37 -14.82 22.53
CA ALA A 177 -22.36 -15.80 22.11
C ALA A 177 -22.56 -15.91 20.59
N LEU A 178 -22.16 -14.88 19.82
CA LEU A 178 -22.23 -14.87 18.35
C LEU A 178 -21.03 -15.54 17.69
N ARG A 179 -19.98 -15.84 18.45
CA ARG A 179 -18.82 -16.58 17.95
C ARG A 179 -19.14 -18.06 17.85
N VAL A 180 -18.80 -18.65 16.71
CA VAL A 180 -18.83 -20.09 16.49
C VAL A 180 -17.47 -20.61 16.05
N GLU A 181 -17.25 -21.92 16.19
CA GLU A 181 -16.09 -22.57 15.62
C GLU A 181 -16.15 -22.56 14.09
N SER A 182 -14.98 -22.55 13.44
CA SER A 182 -14.88 -22.40 11.98
C SER A 182 -15.68 -23.46 11.22
N TYR A 183 -15.61 -24.73 11.63
CA TYR A 183 -16.34 -25.83 11.00
C TYR A 183 -17.87 -25.69 11.03
N ALA A 184 -18.40 -24.85 11.94
CA ALA A 184 -19.83 -24.63 12.09
C ALA A 184 -20.36 -23.52 11.15
N LEU A 185 -19.48 -22.73 10.50
CA LEU A 185 -19.87 -21.61 9.64
C LEU A 185 -20.83 -22.02 8.51
N LYS A 186 -20.61 -23.20 7.91
CA LYS A 186 -21.46 -23.76 6.84
C LYS A 186 -22.93 -24.00 7.24
N ASN A 187 -23.22 -23.98 8.54
CA ASN A 187 -24.58 -24.18 9.08
C ASN A 187 -25.38 -22.88 9.20
N TYR A 188 -24.73 -21.72 9.07
CA TYR A 188 -25.35 -20.41 9.26
C TYR A 188 -25.57 -19.68 7.93
N ARG A 189 -26.77 -19.08 7.79
CA ARG A 189 -27.22 -18.43 6.56
C ARG A 189 -26.37 -17.21 6.25
N ALA A 190 -26.12 -16.36 7.23
CA ALA A 190 -25.17 -15.27 7.13
C ALA A 190 -23.94 -15.56 8.00
N ILE A 191 -22.75 -15.33 7.44
CA ILE A 191 -21.51 -15.33 8.21
C ILE A 191 -20.77 -14.03 8.01
N ILE A 192 -20.17 -13.53 9.09
CA ILE A 192 -19.34 -12.33 9.08
C ILE A 192 -17.97 -12.71 9.61
N ILE A 193 -16.93 -12.55 8.80
CA ILE A 193 -15.56 -12.91 9.17
C ILE A 193 -14.64 -11.70 9.02
N THR A 194 -13.63 -11.63 9.87
CA THR A 194 -12.57 -10.64 9.67
C THR A 194 -11.62 -11.09 8.57
N HIS A 195 -10.92 -10.18 7.91
CA HIS A 195 -9.89 -10.58 6.95
C HIS A 195 -8.79 -11.45 7.54
N SER A 196 -8.33 -11.11 8.76
CA SER A 196 -7.29 -11.89 9.40
C SER A 196 -7.77 -13.33 9.58
N MET A 197 -9.06 -13.50 9.88
CA MET A 197 -9.66 -14.82 9.93
C MET A 197 -9.80 -15.46 8.55
N PHE A 198 -10.22 -14.71 7.53
CA PHE A 198 -10.29 -15.19 6.15
C PHE A 198 -8.95 -15.74 5.65
N LYS A 199 -7.85 -15.00 5.82
CA LYS A 199 -6.48 -15.48 5.50
C LYS A 199 -6.12 -16.74 6.29
N LYS A 200 -6.38 -16.75 7.60
CA LYS A 200 -6.10 -17.93 8.45
C LYS A 200 -6.91 -19.15 8.05
N LEU A 201 -8.17 -18.98 7.65
CA LEU A 201 -9.02 -20.08 7.21
C LEU A 201 -8.51 -20.65 5.90
N ASN A 202 -8.12 -19.80 4.95
CA ASN A 202 -7.53 -20.23 3.67
C ASN A 202 -6.24 -21.04 3.82
N GLN A 203 -5.44 -20.75 4.85
CA GLN A 203 -4.19 -21.48 5.10
C GLN A 203 -4.37 -22.82 5.82
N LYS A 204 -5.49 -23.03 6.52
CA LYS A 204 -5.62 -24.12 7.51
C LYS A 204 -6.79 -25.04 7.27
N VAL A 205 -7.83 -24.57 6.59
CA VAL A 205 -9.12 -25.24 6.50
C VAL A 205 -9.54 -25.26 5.05
N ASP A 206 -10.22 -26.34 4.66
CA ASP A 206 -10.90 -26.41 3.38
C ASP A 206 -11.78 -25.16 3.17
N VAL A 207 -11.57 -24.48 2.04
CA VAL A 207 -12.27 -23.27 1.58
C VAL A 207 -13.79 -23.46 1.67
N ASP A 208 -14.25 -24.70 1.48
CA ASP A 208 -15.66 -25.09 1.58
C ASP A 208 -16.31 -24.76 2.93
N THR A 209 -15.51 -24.65 3.99
CA THR A 209 -15.99 -24.40 5.35
C THR A 209 -16.74 -23.07 5.50
N TYR A 210 -16.30 -22.03 4.79
CA TYR A 210 -16.93 -20.72 4.82
C TYR A 210 -17.57 -20.37 3.47
N LYS A 211 -17.11 -20.98 2.36
CA LYS A 211 -17.67 -20.76 1.01
C LYS A 211 -19.05 -21.40 0.84
N LEU A 212 -19.33 -22.49 1.54
CA LEU A 212 -20.58 -23.23 1.40
C LEU A 212 -21.59 -22.91 2.52
N TYR A 213 -22.87 -22.96 2.15
CA TYR A 213 -24.02 -23.04 3.03
C TYR A 213 -24.89 -24.21 2.59
N LYS A 214 -25.10 -25.21 3.47
CA LYS A 214 -25.84 -26.45 3.15
C LYS A 214 -25.37 -27.13 1.84
N GLY A 215 -24.06 -27.12 1.58
CA GLY A 215 -23.44 -27.74 0.40
C GLY A 215 -23.55 -26.93 -0.90
N LYS A 216 -24.09 -25.70 -0.85
CA LYS A 216 -24.13 -24.78 -2.01
C LYS A 216 -23.23 -23.58 -1.76
N GLN A 217 -22.67 -23.01 -2.82
CA GLN A 217 -21.92 -21.75 -2.72
C GLN A 217 -22.82 -20.64 -2.17
N ARG A 218 -22.24 -19.74 -1.36
CA ARG A 218 -22.98 -18.59 -0.86
C ARG A 218 -23.41 -17.66 -2.01
N ASP A 219 -24.65 -17.22 -1.91
CA ASP A 219 -25.32 -16.43 -2.96
C ASP A 219 -24.81 -15.00 -3.02
N LEU A 220 -24.53 -14.40 -1.85
CA LEU A 220 -24.01 -13.05 -1.74
C LEU A 220 -22.66 -13.05 -1.00
N VAL A 221 -21.62 -12.52 -1.64
CA VAL A 221 -20.33 -12.26 -1.00
C VAL A 221 -20.05 -10.77 -1.05
N VAL A 222 -19.86 -10.15 0.13
CA VAL A 222 -19.55 -8.73 0.24
C VAL A 222 -18.30 -8.50 1.04
N ILE A 223 -17.45 -7.62 0.53
CA ILE A 223 -16.21 -7.16 1.13
C ILE A 223 -16.45 -5.70 1.54
N ASP A 224 -16.52 -5.42 2.84
CA ASP A 224 -16.70 -4.06 3.36
C ASP A 224 -15.33 -3.38 3.52
N GLU A 225 -15.14 -2.23 2.87
CA GLU A 225 -13.86 -1.50 2.67
C GLU A 225 -12.88 -2.19 1.69
N LYS A 226 -11.72 -1.55 1.45
CA LYS A 226 -10.62 -2.11 0.64
C LYS A 226 -9.84 -3.16 1.40
N LEU A 227 -9.71 -4.36 0.83
CA LEU A 227 -9.01 -5.47 1.47
C LEU A 227 -7.88 -6.00 0.57
N SER A 228 -6.67 -6.10 1.14
CA SER A 228 -5.56 -6.81 0.51
C SER A 228 -5.82 -8.32 0.60
N MET A 229 -6.42 -8.87 -0.45
CA MET A 229 -6.79 -10.28 -0.60
C MET A 229 -5.68 -11.09 -1.27
N TYR A 230 -4.45 -10.95 -0.77
CA TYR A 230 -3.36 -11.84 -1.17
C TYR A 230 -2.56 -12.37 0.01
N GLU A 231 -1.86 -13.46 -0.24
CA GLU A 231 -0.81 -14.01 0.59
C GLU A 231 0.56 -13.72 -0.02
N GLN A 232 1.50 -13.30 0.83
CA GLN A 232 2.87 -13.03 0.43
C GLN A 232 3.77 -14.11 1.03
N TYR A 233 4.43 -14.85 0.17
CA TYR A 233 5.51 -15.76 0.55
C TYR A 233 6.82 -15.07 0.22
N LYS A 234 7.67 -14.83 1.22
CA LYS A 234 8.89 -14.04 1.04
C LYS A 234 10.05 -14.65 1.80
N VAL A 235 11.17 -14.81 1.12
CA VAL A 235 12.45 -15.22 1.70
C VAL A 235 13.50 -14.16 1.37
N THR A 236 14.11 -13.57 2.39
CA THR A 236 15.22 -12.62 2.21
C THR A 236 16.54 -13.36 2.05
N TYR A 237 17.56 -12.68 1.51
CA TYR A 237 18.90 -13.27 1.40
C TYR A 237 19.50 -13.55 2.78
N ASN A 238 19.19 -12.71 3.76
CA ASN A 238 19.57 -12.94 5.14
C ASN A 238 18.90 -14.20 5.72
N ASP A 239 17.66 -14.50 5.33
CA ASP A 239 17.00 -15.76 5.73
C ASP A 239 17.72 -16.98 5.12
N LEU A 240 18.13 -16.89 3.84
CA LEU A 240 18.93 -17.93 3.19
C LEU A 240 20.28 -18.14 3.90
N ASP A 241 20.95 -17.06 4.29
CA ASP A 241 22.22 -17.11 5.03
C ASP A 241 22.04 -17.70 6.43
N ILE A 242 20.97 -17.34 7.14
CA ILE A 242 20.63 -17.92 8.44
C ILE A 242 20.36 -19.43 8.29
N LEU A 243 19.59 -19.85 7.29
CA LEU A 243 19.33 -21.26 7.02
C LEU A 243 20.63 -22.03 6.75
N LYS A 244 21.50 -21.48 5.91
CA LYS A 244 22.81 -22.06 5.60
C LYS A 244 23.69 -22.18 6.84
N ASN A 245 23.88 -21.10 7.59
CA ASN A 245 24.72 -21.08 8.79
C ASN A 245 24.21 -22.06 9.87
N ASN A 246 22.90 -22.18 10.00
CA ASN A 246 22.28 -23.14 10.92
C ASN A 246 22.56 -24.59 10.48
N LEU A 247 22.46 -24.91 9.19
CA LEU A 247 22.79 -26.24 8.66
C LEU A 247 24.28 -26.56 8.82
N GLU A 248 25.18 -25.60 8.58
CA GLU A 248 26.62 -25.75 8.82
C GLU A 248 26.92 -26.01 10.31
N THR A 249 26.21 -25.32 11.21
CA THR A 249 26.34 -25.53 12.66
C THR A 249 25.82 -26.89 13.10
N ILE A 250 24.71 -27.36 12.50
CA ILE A 250 24.19 -28.72 12.71
C ILE A 250 25.26 -29.73 12.29
N PHE A 251 25.86 -29.54 11.11
CA PHE A 251 26.89 -30.42 10.56
C PHE A 251 28.15 -30.48 11.42
N PHE A 252 28.69 -29.34 11.86
CA PHE A 252 29.91 -29.32 12.70
C PHE A 252 29.76 -30.12 14.01
N LYS A 253 28.52 -30.32 14.49
CA LYS A 253 28.23 -31.06 15.71
C LYS A 253 27.91 -32.55 15.48
N VAL A 254 27.75 -32.97 14.23
CA VAL A 254 27.50 -34.37 13.84
C VAL A 254 28.82 -34.92 13.32
N GLU A 255 29.69 -35.35 14.23
CA GLU A 255 31.11 -35.66 13.97
C GLU A 255 31.37 -36.99 13.21
N ASP A 256 30.36 -37.64 12.62
CA ASP A 256 30.51 -38.94 11.94
C ASP A 256 29.54 -39.11 10.76
N ALA A 257 29.95 -38.69 9.54
CA ALA A 257 29.32 -39.15 8.29
C ALA A 257 30.23 -38.95 7.06
N ALA A 258 31.21 -39.83 6.87
CA ALA A 258 31.97 -39.91 5.64
C ALA A 258 31.15 -40.60 4.52
N LYS A 259 30.59 -39.79 3.59
CA LYS A 259 30.28 -40.03 2.16
C LYS A 259 29.09 -39.16 1.76
N LEU A 260 29.34 -38.06 1.02
CA LEU A 260 28.35 -37.08 0.51
C LEU A 260 27.03 -37.11 1.31
N ASP A 261 27.19 -36.66 2.57
CA ASP A 261 26.14 -36.63 3.56
C ASP A 261 24.96 -35.81 2.99
N PRO A 262 23.72 -36.32 3.00
CA PRO A 262 22.52 -35.58 2.62
C PRO A 262 22.53 -34.11 3.12
N THR A 263 23.14 -33.83 4.28
CA THR A 263 23.37 -32.46 4.80
C THR A 263 24.19 -31.57 3.88
N GLN A 264 25.28 -32.06 3.29
CA GLN A 264 26.10 -31.29 2.35
C GLN A 264 25.30 -30.92 1.09
N ALA A 265 24.37 -31.78 0.66
CA ALA A 265 23.47 -31.47 -0.45
C ALA A 265 22.57 -30.26 -0.13
N THR A 266 22.10 -30.12 1.11
CA THR A 266 21.28 -28.95 1.54
C THR A 266 22.07 -27.65 1.58
N ILE A 267 23.32 -27.68 2.04
CA ILE A 267 24.21 -26.50 2.06
C ILE A 267 24.60 -26.08 0.64
N THR A 268 24.93 -27.06 -0.21
CA THR A 268 25.20 -26.83 -1.63
C THR A 268 23.99 -26.24 -2.32
N PHE A 269 22.79 -26.78 -2.09
CA PHE A 269 21.54 -26.25 -2.63
C PHE A 269 21.33 -24.76 -2.31
N LEU A 270 21.42 -24.36 -1.04
CA LEU A 270 21.24 -22.96 -0.65
C LEU A 270 22.31 -22.05 -1.26
N SER A 271 23.55 -22.54 -1.35
CA SER A 271 24.67 -21.78 -1.94
C SER A 271 24.50 -21.62 -3.45
N THR A 272 24.12 -22.68 -4.16
CA THR A 272 23.82 -22.66 -5.59
C THR A 272 22.65 -21.74 -5.88
N LEU A 273 21.56 -21.85 -5.10
CA LEU A 273 20.39 -20.99 -5.23
C LEU A 273 20.78 -19.53 -5.06
N LYS A 274 21.46 -19.18 -3.96
CA LYS A 274 21.90 -17.79 -3.72
C LYS A 274 22.79 -17.26 -4.84
N THR A 275 23.78 -18.05 -5.28
CA THR A 275 24.70 -17.66 -6.37
C THR A 275 23.95 -17.40 -7.67
N TYR A 276 22.96 -18.25 -7.98
CA TYR A 276 22.11 -18.05 -9.15
C TYR A 276 21.28 -16.78 -9.04
N LEU A 277 20.65 -16.53 -7.89
CA LEU A 277 19.86 -15.32 -7.68
C LEU A 277 20.74 -14.06 -7.78
N GLU A 278 21.95 -14.08 -7.23
CA GLU A 278 22.94 -12.99 -7.37
C GLU A 278 23.34 -12.77 -8.83
N LYS A 279 23.55 -13.84 -9.61
CA LYS A 279 23.80 -13.75 -11.05
C LYS A 279 22.60 -13.13 -11.79
N CYS A 280 21.38 -13.58 -11.50
CA CYS A 280 20.18 -13.01 -12.10
C CYS A 280 20.03 -11.52 -11.76
N GLU A 281 20.39 -11.07 -10.57
CA GLU A 281 20.41 -9.64 -10.24
C GLU A 281 21.32 -8.82 -11.15
N ASP A 282 22.50 -9.35 -11.45
CA ASP A 282 23.47 -8.65 -12.31
C ASP A 282 22.96 -8.62 -13.77
N GLU A 283 22.25 -9.66 -14.21
CA GLU A 283 21.59 -9.71 -15.52
C GLU A 283 20.42 -8.71 -15.62
N ILE A 284 19.60 -8.55 -14.57
CA ILE A 284 18.51 -7.57 -14.50
C ILE A 284 19.03 -6.13 -14.67
N ILE A 285 20.18 -5.81 -14.08
CA ILE A 285 20.80 -4.48 -14.15
C ILE A 285 21.37 -4.20 -15.56
N THR A 286 21.68 -5.24 -16.33
CA THR A 286 22.42 -5.16 -17.59
C THR A 286 21.56 -5.43 -18.84
N ASP A 287 20.27 -5.75 -18.69
CA ASP A 287 19.37 -6.01 -19.82
C ASP A 287 19.17 -4.75 -20.70
N PRO A 288 19.63 -4.78 -21.97
CA PRO A 288 19.45 -3.68 -22.92
C PRO A 288 17.98 -3.32 -23.18
N LYS A 289 17.04 -4.27 -22.99
CA LYS A 289 15.60 -4.03 -23.14
C LYS A 289 15.05 -3.15 -22.00
N ALA A 290 15.50 -3.40 -20.76
CA ALA A 290 15.19 -2.55 -19.61
C ALA A 290 15.80 -1.14 -19.78
N LEU A 291 17.01 -1.05 -20.35
CA LEU A 291 17.69 0.24 -20.59
C LEU A 291 17.07 1.10 -21.70
N ARG A 292 16.49 0.51 -22.76
CA ARG A 292 15.77 1.25 -23.82
C ARG A 292 14.42 1.80 -23.38
N PHE A 293 13.77 1.18 -22.41
CA PHE A 293 12.47 1.65 -21.90
C PHE A 293 12.60 2.87 -20.97
N ILE A 294 13.76 3.10 -20.36
CA ILE A 294 14.05 4.25 -19.49
C ILE A 294 14.13 5.56 -20.31
N ARG A 295 14.42 5.48 -21.61
CA ARG A 295 14.36 6.60 -22.56
C ARG A 295 14.11 6.07 -23.98
N ASN A 296 12.97 6.41 -24.55
CA ASN A 296 12.56 6.04 -25.91
C ASN A 296 13.54 6.48 -27.03
N ASP A 297 14.52 7.33 -26.72
CA ASP A 297 15.38 8.01 -27.69
C ASP A 297 16.84 7.49 -27.69
N ILE A 298 17.19 6.43 -26.94
CA ILE A 298 18.58 5.94 -26.88
C ILE A 298 18.89 5.06 -28.10
N SER A 299 19.91 5.47 -28.87
CA SER A 299 20.39 4.73 -30.03
C SER A 299 21.18 3.46 -29.66
N ASN A 300 21.31 2.53 -30.62
CA ASN A 300 22.08 1.28 -30.46
C ASN A 300 23.58 1.53 -30.19
N GLU A 301 24.10 2.67 -30.62
CA GLU A 301 25.50 3.06 -30.41
C GLU A 301 25.71 3.69 -29.04
N GLU A 302 24.76 4.47 -28.54
CA GLU A 302 24.77 4.99 -27.16
C GLU A 302 24.70 3.87 -26.13
N LEU A 303 23.88 2.83 -26.35
CA LEU A 303 23.82 1.64 -25.48
C LEU A 303 25.17 0.97 -25.24
N LYS A 304 26.07 1.00 -26.24
CA LYS A 304 27.42 0.40 -26.12
C LYS A 304 28.39 1.25 -25.30
N THR A 305 28.04 2.50 -25.02
CA THR A 305 28.92 3.49 -24.36
C THR A 305 28.41 3.95 -23.01
N ILE A 306 27.19 3.54 -22.61
CA ILE A 306 26.63 3.83 -21.28
C ILE A 306 27.42 3.06 -20.22
N ASP A 307 27.99 3.81 -19.27
CA ASP A 307 28.52 3.23 -18.04
C ASP A 307 27.33 2.74 -17.19
N ILE A 308 27.12 1.43 -17.18
CA ILE A 308 26.04 0.74 -16.45
C ILE A 308 26.15 0.97 -14.93
N LYS A 309 27.30 1.47 -14.44
CA LYS A 309 27.51 1.85 -13.04
C LYS A 309 27.19 3.32 -12.76
N ASP A 310 26.78 4.09 -13.76
CA ASP A 310 26.41 5.50 -13.59
C ASP A 310 25.13 5.60 -12.71
N PRO A 311 25.19 6.30 -11.56
CA PRO A 311 24.08 6.44 -10.61
C PRO A 311 22.78 7.00 -11.20
N ARG A 312 22.84 7.63 -12.39
CA ARG A 312 21.67 8.14 -13.11
C ARG A 312 20.79 7.03 -13.68
N PHE A 313 21.33 5.85 -13.98
CA PHE A 313 20.58 4.67 -14.46
C PHE A 313 20.15 3.73 -13.32
N ILE A 314 20.80 3.83 -12.16
CA ILE A 314 20.42 3.11 -10.93
C ILE A 314 19.11 3.67 -10.34
N LYS A 315 18.71 4.88 -10.73
CA LYS A 315 17.52 5.54 -10.19
C LYS A 315 16.20 5.04 -10.78
N GLY A 316 16.23 4.22 -11.83
CA GLY A 316 15.00 3.78 -12.52
C GLY A 316 15.00 2.38 -13.14
N SER A 317 15.71 1.44 -12.51
CA SER A 317 15.54 0.02 -12.83
C SER A 317 14.41 -0.52 -11.97
N CYS A 318 13.31 -0.96 -12.60
CA CYS A 318 12.26 -1.72 -11.93
C CYS A 318 12.94 -2.83 -11.12
N PRO A 319 12.81 -2.86 -9.78
CA PRO A 319 13.66 -3.67 -8.91
C PRO A 319 13.34 -5.17 -8.96
N ILE A 320 12.63 -5.62 -10.00
CA ILE A 320 11.93 -6.90 -10.04
C ILE A 320 12.29 -7.67 -11.31
N ALA A 321 12.46 -8.98 -11.18
CA ALA A 321 12.34 -9.90 -12.32
C ALA A 321 11.58 -11.16 -11.95
N THR A 322 10.80 -11.65 -12.90
CA THR A 322 10.17 -12.97 -12.80
C THR A 322 11.18 -14.04 -13.15
N ILE A 323 11.30 -15.03 -12.27
CA ILE A 323 12.12 -16.21 -12.52
C ILE A 323 11.17 -17.41 -12.64
N PRO A 324 11.11 -18.05 -13.82
CA PRO A 324 10.31 -19.26 -13.98
C PRO A 324 11.00 -20.43 -13.27
N ASN A 325 10.18 -21.30 -12.66
CA ASN A 325 10.69 -22.37 -11.80
C ASN A 325 11.55 -23.40 -12.55
N ASN A 326 11.23 -23.67 -13.82
CA ASN A 326 11.97 -24.62 -14.65
C ASN A 326 13.47 -24.28 -14.70
N LYS A 327 13.85 -23.01 -14.75
CA LYS A 327 15.26 -22.60 -14.74
C LYS A 327 15.99 -22.99 -13.45
N ILE A 328 15.32 -22.92 -12.30
CA ILE A 328 15.89 -23.42 -11.04
C ILE A 328 15.93 -24.93 -11.06
N HIS A 329 14.86 -25.61 -11.50
CA HIS A 329 14.85 -27.06 -11.62
C HIS A 329 16.01 -27.57 -12.48
N ASP A 330 16.23 -26.97 -13.65
CA ASP A 330 17.32 -27.32 -14.56
C ASP A 330 18.68 -27.11 -13.89
N LEU A 331 18.89 -25.94 -13.26
CA LEU A 331 20.12 -25.64 -12.51
C LEU A 331 20.37 -26.64 -11.37
N MET A 332 19.32 -27.02 -10.64
CA MET A 332 19.45 -27.96 -9.53
C MET A 332 19.71 -29.38 -10.04
N GLN A 333 19.07 -29.79 -11.14
CA GLN A 333 19.35 -31.06 -11.80
C GLN A 333 20.79 -31.16 -12.32
N GLU A 334 21.36 -30.08 -12.87
CA GLU A 334 22.78 -30.02 -13.26
C GLU A 334 23.73 -30.29 -12.08
N GLN A 335 23.31 -29.97 -10.86
CA GLN A 335 24.04 -30.23 -9.63
C GLN A 335 23.65 -31.58 -8.97
N ASN A 336 22.84 -32.40 -9.62
CA ASN A 336 22.23 -33.63 -9.07
C ASN A 336 21.43 -33.39 -7.77
N LEU A 337 20.76 -32.24 -7.66
CA LEU A 337 19.92 -31.86 -6.53
C LEU A 337 18.45 -31.91 -6.92
N ASP A 338 17.63 -32.61 -6.13
CA ASP A 338 16.17 -32.57 -6.24
C ASP A 338 15.60 -31.61 -5.20
N ILE A 339 14.98 -30.52 -5.66
CA ILE A 339 14.47 -29.43 -4.79
C ILE A 339 13.57 -29.99 -3.68
N LYS A 340 12.62 -30.86 -4.04
CA LYS A 340 11.64 -31.39 -3.10
C LYS A 340 12.28 -32.27 -2.03
N SER A 341 13.18 -33.18 -2.44
CA SER A 341 13.92 -34.05 -1.52
C SER A 341 14.86 -33.25 -0.62
N THR A 342 15.54 -32.24 -1.17
CA THR A 342 16.42 -31.36 -0.40
C THR A 342 15.66 -30.53 0.63
N ILE A 343 14.51 -29.95 0.27
CA ILE A 343 13.64 -29.24 1.21
C ILE A 343 13.13 -30.16 2.31
N THR A 344 12.67 -31.35 1.95
CA THR A 344 12.20 -32.36 2.91
C THR A 344 13.30 -32.71 3.92
N LEU A 345 14.51 -32.92 3.42
CA LEU A 345 15.67 -33.22 4.24
C LEU A 345 16.06 -32.04 5.15
N MET A 346 16.02 -30.80 4.67
CA MET A 346 16.24 -29.62 5.51
C MET A 346 15.25 -29.61 6.69
N LYS A 347 13.96 -29.87 6.45
CA LYS A 347 12.95 -29.93 7.53
C LYS A 347 13.31 -31.00 8.56
N GLN A 348 13.67 -32.20 8.10
CA GLN A 348 14.05 -33.33 8.96
C GLN A 348 15.28 -33.02 9.81
N LEU A 349 16.31 -32.39 9.24
CA LEU A 349 17.53 -32.02 9.96
C LEU A 349 17.27 -30.98 11.05
N PHE A 350 16.48 -29.94 10.74
CA PHE A 350 16.09 -28.94 11.73
C PHE A 350 15.22 -29.53 12.84
N GLU A 351 14.26 -30.39 12.49
CA GLU A 351 13.41 -31.07 13.47
C GLU A 351 14.24 -31.98 14.38
N ALA A 352 15.13 -32.79 13.83
CA ALA A 352 16.03 -33.65 14.59
C ALA A 352 16.92 -32.85 15.54
N ARG A 353 17.53 -31.74 15.08
CA ARG A 353 18.38 -30.91 15.94
C ARG A 353 17.59 -30.25 17.07
N ILE A 354 16.40 -29.74 16.78
CA ILE A 354 15.54 -29.13 17.81
C ILE A 354 15.12 -30.19 18.83
N ASN A 355 14.73 -31.38 18.37
CA ASN A 355 14.42 -32.50 19.26
C ASN A 355 15.61 -32.86 20.16
N GLN A 356 16.82 -32.94 19.59
CA GLN A 356 18.05 -33.20 20.34
C GLN A 356 18.33 -32.10 21.37
N LEU A 357 18.27 -30.82 21.00
CA LEU A 357 18.48 -29.69 21.91
C LEU A 357 17.51 -29.69 23.09
N PHE A 358 16.24 -30.00 22.85
CA PHE A 358 15.25 -30.10 23.92
C PHE A 358 15.50 -31.32 24.82
N SER A 359 16.05 -32.42 24.27
CA SER A 359 16.53 -33.55 25.09
C SER A 359 17.72 -33.13 25.95
N GLU A 360 18.73 -32.47 25.38
CA GLU A 360 19.91 -31.97 26.10
C GLU A 360 19.51 -31.01 27.23
N ILE A 361 18.58 -30.09 26.98
CA ILE A 361 18.05 -29.17 28.01
C ILE A 361 17.35 -29.92 29.13
N LYS A 362 16.58 -30.96 28.80
CA LYS A 362 15.89 -31.81 29.78
C LYS A 362 16.89 -32.58 30.65
N ASP A 363 17.95 -33.11 30.04
CA ASP A 363 19.02 -33.84 30.73
C ASP A 363 19.81 -32.92 31.68
N LEU A 364 19.91 -31.62 31.35
CA LEU A 364 20.49 -30.58 32.22
C LEU A 364 19.55 -30.07 33.32
N GLY A 365 18.36 -30.67 33.48
CA GLY A 365 17.38 -30.31 34.52
C GLY A 365 16.40 -29.20 34.10
N GLY A 366 16.32 -28.88 32.81
CA GLY A 366 15.32 -27.96 32.27
C GLY A 366 13.90 -28.54 32.32
N LEU A 367 12.90 -27.66 32.52
CA LEU A 367 11.49 -28.06 32.50
C LEU A 367 11.05 -28.40 31.07
N ASP A 368 10.42 -29.56 30.90
CA ASP A 368 9.81 -29.97 29.64
C ASP A 368 8.62 -29.05 29.32
N ASN A 369 8.74 -28.27 28.24
CA ASN A 369 7.70 -27.36 27.78
C ASN A 369 7.34 -27.68 26.32
N PRO A 370 6.37 -28.59 26.10
CA PRO A 370 5.96 -29.01 24.76
C PRO A 370 5.48 -27.84 23.88
N ALA A 371 4.79 -26.86 24.47
CA ALA A 371 4.32 -25.69 23.73
C ALA A 371 5.48 -24.80 23.24
N TYR A 372 6.52 -24.63 24.06
CA TYR A 372 7.73 -23.91 23.67
C TYR A 372 8.51 -24.66 22.58
N LYS A 373 8.57 -26.00 22.67
CA LYS A 373 9.17 -26.86 21.65
C LYS A 373 8.45 -26.75 20.31
N GLU A 374 7.12 -26.86 20.31
CA GLU A 374 6.29 -26.73 19.11
C GLU A 374 6.45 -25.35 18.47
N GLN A 375 6.43 -24.28 19.29
CA GLN A 375 6.62 -22.92 18.80
C GLN A 375 8.02 -22.71 18.22
N THR A 376 9.06 -23.30 18.82
CA THR A 376 10.44 -23.25 18.31
C THR A 376 10.53 -23.99 16.98
N LEU A 377 9.97 -25.20 16.89
CA LEU A 377 9.91 -25.97 15.64
C LEU A 377 9.21 -25.17 14.53
N LYS A 378 8.05 -24.61 14.83
CA LYS A 378 7.28 -23.79 13.89
C LYS A 378 8.08 -22.58 13.40
N ASN A 379 8.76 -21.86 14.30
CA ASN A 379 9.54 -20.68 13.94
C ASN A 379 10.76 -21.05 13.08
N SER A 380 11.45 -22.14 13.40
CA SER A 380 12.63 -22.60 12.67
C SER A 380 12.28 -23.18 11.30
N LEU A 381 11.14 -23.85 11.16
CA LEU A 381 10.68 -24.40 9.88
C LEU A 381 9.98 -23.37 9.00
N ALA A 382 9.53 -22.23 9.54
CA ALA A 382 8.79 -21.23 8.77
C ALA A 382 9.54 -20.74 7.51
N PRO A 383 10.84 -20.37 7.55
CA PRO A 383 11.56 -19.97 6.35
C PRO A 383 11.68 -21.11 5.31
N ILE A 384 11.81 -22.36 5.76
CA ILE A 384 11.92 -23.53 4.87
C ILE A 384 10.58 -23.80 4.17
N ASN A 385 9.47 -23.72 4.91
CA ASN A 385 8.13 -23.86 4.33
C ASN A 385 7.85 -22.74 3.34
N ILE A 386 8.21 -21.49 3.65
CA ILE A 386 8.03 -20.37 2.72
C ILE A 386 8.92 -20.57 1.48
N LEU A 387 10.15 -21.04 1.64
CA LEU A 387 11.05 -21.33 0.53
C LEU A 387 10.45 -22.40 -0.40
N GLU A 388 9.84 -23.45 0.17
CA GLU A 388 9.11 -24.45 -0.61
C GLU A 388 7.96 -23.84 -1.41
N GLU A 389 7.12 -23.01 -0.80
CA GLU A 389 6.00 -22.36 -1.49
C GLU A 389 6.45 -21.42 -2.62
N VAL A 390 7.57 -20.72 -2.42
CA VAL A 390 8.18 -19.83 -3.41
C VAL A 390 8.79 -20.62 -4.57
N LEU A 391 9.44 -21.76 -4.30
CA LEU A 391 10.12 -22.59 -5.29
C LEU A 391 9.22 -23.64 -5.96
N ASN A 392 7.96 -23.78 -5.55
CA ASN A 392 7.02 -24.70 -6.21
C ASN A 392 6.45 -24.14 -7.53
N GLU A 393 6.46 -22.81 -7.69
CA GLU A 393 5.91 -22.11 -8.86
C GLU A 393 6.87 -20.99 -9.31
N TRP A 394 6.40 -20.05 -10.13
CA TRP A 394 7.12 -18.83 -10.44
C TRP A 394 7.31 -17.98 -9.17
N PHE A 395 8.35 -17.17 -9.16
CA PHE A 395 8.57 -16.18 -8.11
C PHE A 395 9.26 -14.95 -8.67
N LEU A 396 9.21 -13.88 -7.88
CA LEU A 396 9.77 -12.58 -8.21
C LEU A 396 11.05 -12.38 -7.41
N LEU A 397 12.13 -12.02 -8.09
CA LEU A 397 13.35 -11.51 -7.48
C LEU A 397 13.16 -10.02 -7.25
N TYR A 398 13.36 -9.53 -6.02
CA TYR A 398 13.28 -8.12 -5.66
C TYR A 398 14.61 -7.61 -5.08
N LYS A 399 15.09 -6.48 -5.62
CA LYS A 399 16.32 -5.81 -5.18
C LYS A 399 16.12 -4.32 -4.98
N SER A 400 16.37 -3.85 -3.77
CA SER A 400 16.43 -2.43 -3.46
C SER A 400 17.66 -2.09 -2.61
N ASN A 401 17.93 -0.80 -2.42
CA ASN A 401 18.98 -0.33 -1.50
C ASN A 401 18.76 -0.79 -0.05
N TYR A 402 17.57 -1.26 0.30
CA TYR A 402 17.20 -1.64 1.66
C TYR A 402 17.09 -3.15 1.87
N GLU A 403 16.81 -3.91 0.81
CA GLU A 403 16.44 -5.32 0.92
C GLU A 403 16.61 -6.06 -0.39
N LYS A 404 17.05 -7.33 -0.28
CA LYS A 404 17.06 -8.34 -1.34
C LYS A 404 16.22 -9.53 -0.91
N ALA A 405 15.25 -9.91 -1.74
CA ALA A 405 14.35 -11.00 -1.42
C ALA A 405 13.83 -11.68 -2.68
N ILE A 406 13.50 -12.97 -2.55
CA ILE A 406 12.59 -13.64 -3.47
C ILE A 406 11.21 -13.68 -2.83
N PHE A 407 10.17 -13.47 -3.62
CA PHE A 407 8.81 -13.50 -3.11
C PHE A 407 7.80 -13.94 -4.15
N ARG A 408 6.66 -14.42 -3.68
CA ARG A 408 5.49 -14.80 -4.45
C ARG A 408 4.25 -14.15 -3.84
N VAL A 409 3.32 -13.78 -4.70
CA VAL A 409 2.02 -13.23 -4.34
C VAL A 409 0.94 -14.20 -4.82
N ASP A 410 0.15 -14.74 -3.90
CA ASP A 410 -1.02 -15.55 -4.25
C ASP A 410 -2.30 -14.74 -4.01
N ASP A 411 -3.05 -14.49 -5.08
CA ASP A 411 -4.36 -13.83 -4.99
C ASP A 411 -5.36 -14.82 -4.41
N ILE A 412 -6.01 -14.48 -3.29
CA ILE A 412 -7.02 -15.34 -2.66
C ILE A 412 -8.45 -14.86 -2.94
N SER A 413 -8.63 -13.79 -3.72
CA SER A 413 -9.93 -13.24 -4.06
C SER A 413 -10.75 -14.18 -4.96
N HIS A 414 -10.10 -14.88 -5.90
CA HIS A 414 -10.76 -15.86 -6.78
C HIS A 414 -11.44 -17.00 -6.01
N LYS A 415 -10.97 -17.31 -4.79
CA LYS A 415 -11.55 -18.37 -3.92
C LYS A 415 -12.98 -18.03 -3.47
N LEU A 416 -13.33 -16.74 -3.43
CA LEU A 416 -14.66 -16.25 -3.03
C LEU A 416 -15.73 -16.40 -4.11
N GLY A 417 -15.34 -16.62 -5.37
CA GLY A 417 -16.25 -16.48 -6.51
C GLY A 417 -16.71 -15.03 -6.69
N LYS A 418 -17.89 -14.84 -7.28
CA LYS A 418 -18.38 -13.49 -7.56
C LYS A 418 -18.71 -12.74 -6.26
N ASN A 419 -18.27 -11.49 -6.16
CA ASN A 419 -18.34 -10.67 -4.95
C ASN A 419 -18.56 -9.19 -5.24
N VAL A 420 -19.06 -8.46 -4.24
CA VAL A 420 -19.17 -6.99 -4.24
C VAL A 420 -18.19 -6.40 -3.24
N VAL A 421 -17.39 -5.41 -3.67
CA VAL A 421 -16.47 -4.66 -2.82
C VAL A 421 -17.03 -3.26 -2.58
N LEU A 422 -17.29 -2.92 -1.31
CA LEU A 422 -17.78 -1.62 -0.89
C LEU A 422 -16.60 -0.72 -0.52
N ASP A 423 -15.89 -0.22 -1.53
CA ASP A 423 -14.73 0.66 -1.32
C ASP A 423 -14.99 2.10 -1.79
N ALA A 424 -15.00 3.03 -0.85
CA ALA A 424 -15.26 4.44 -1.12
C ALA A 424 -14.17 5.15 -1.94
N THR A 425 -12.94 4.60 -1.96
CA THR A 425 -11.78 5.23 -2.61
C THR A 425 -11.36 4.51 -3.88
N ALA A 426 -12.17 3.57 -4.36
CA ALA A 426 -11.87 2.77 -5.53
C ALA A 426 -11.64 3.59 -6.82
N THR A 427 -12.28 4.75 -6.96
CA THR A 427 -12.08 5.67 -8.09
C THR A 427 -10.71 6.33 -8.09
N VAL A 428 -10.07 6.41 -6.92
CA VAL A 428 -8.71 6.95 -6.74
C VAL A 428 -7.67 5.86 -6.90
N ASN A 429 -7.94 4.68 -6.37
CA ASN A 429 -6.94 3.66 -6.16
C ASN A 429 -6.50 3.00 -7.48
N GLU A 430 -5.22 3.14 -7.84
CA GLU A 430 -4.68 2.57 -9.09
C GLU A 430 -4.76 1.03 -9.11
N PHE A 431 -4.90 0.38 -7.95
CA PHE A 431 -5.15 -1.06 -7.83
C PHE A 431 -6.29 -1.53 -8.75
N TYR A 432 -7.45 -0.88 -8.71
CA TYR A 432 -8.60 -1.33 -9.50
C TYR A 432 -8.42 -1.08 -10.99
N LYS A 433 -7.63 -0.05 -11.37
CA LYS A 433 -7.28 0.18 -12.77
C LYS A 433 -6.35 -0.90 -13.29
N ILE A 434 -5.33 -1.27 -12.51
CA ILE A 434 -4.42 -2.37 -12.87
C ILE A 434 -5.20 -3.69 -12.95
N ALA A 435 -6.05 -3.96 -11.96
CA ALA A 435 -6.86 -5.17 -11.92
C ALA A 435 -7.89 -5.27 -13.05
N ASN A 436 -8.40 -4.13 -13.53
CA ASN A 436 -9.24 -4.14 -14.71
C ASN A 436 -8.43 -4.34 -16.00
N ARG A 437 -7.26 -3.67 -16.13
CA ARG A 437 -6.37 -3.81 -17.30
C ARG A 437 -5.89 -5.24 -17.52
N ALA A 438 -5.63 -5.98 -16.46
CA ALA A 438 -5.30 -7.40 -16.47
C ALA A 438 -6.60 -8.24 -16.53
N PHE A 439 -7.22 -8.32 -17.70
CA PHE A 439 -8.32 -9.25 -18.05
C PHE A 439 -9.73 -8.94 -17.50
N GLY A 440 -9.97 -7.76 -16.91
CA GLY A 440 -11.33 -7.29 -16.63
C GLY A 440 -12.07 -8.11 -15.56
N TYR A 441 -11.35 -8.84 -14.69
CA TYR A 441 -11.96 -9.61 -13.61
C TYR A 441 -12.57 -8.70 -12.52
N VAL A 442 -12.13 -7.45 -12.46
CA VAL A 442 -12.75 -6.39 -11.65
C VAL A 442 -13.64 -5.52 -12.53
N GLY A 443 -14.90 -5.33 -12.14
CA GLY A 443 -15.81 -4.34 -12.72
C GLY A 443 -16.11 -3.25 -11.70
N MET A 444 -16.30 -2.02 -12.14
CA MET A 444 -16.64 -0.90 -11.27
C MET A 444 -18.04 -0.38 -11.60
N TYR A 445 -18.90 -0.29 -10.60
CA TYR A 445 -20.20 0.36 -10.75
C TYR A 445 -20.01 1.88 -10.90
N ASN A 446 -20.81 2.49 -11.77
CA ASN A 446 -20.89 3.95 -11.86
C ASN A 446 -21.75 4.53 -10.72
N ALA A 447 -21.26 4.47 -9.49
CA ALA A 447 -21.98 4.96 -8.32
C ALA A 447 -21.98 6.49 -8.25
N LYS A 448 -23.15 7.08 -7.95
CA LYS A 448 -23.29 8.53 -7.85
C LYS A 448 -22.53 9.09 -6.64
N GLN A 449 -21.91 10.24 -6.84
CA GLN A 449 -21.18 10.97 -5.80
C GLN A 449 -22.09 12.09 -5.29
N ILE A 450 -22.55 11.99 -4.04
CA ILE A 450 -23.56 12.91 -3.49
C ILE A 450 -22.97 13.91 -2.50
N ARG A 451 -21.77 13.67 -1.96
CA ARG A 451 -21.15 14.52 -0.92
C ARG A 451 -20.51 15.76 -1.52
N LYS A 452 -20.73 16.92 -0.88
CA LYS A 452 -20.20 18.23 -1.31
C LYS A 452 -18.88 18.61 -0.64
N TYR A 453 -18.84 18.54 0.69
CA TYR A 453 -17.72 18.95 1.56
C TYR A 453 -17.45 20.46 1.54
N GLU A 454 -18.49 21.30 1.44
CA GLU A 454 -18.37 22.76 1.47
C GLU A 454 -17.98 23.29 2.87
N ASN A 455 -18.41 22.59 3.91
CA ASN A 455 -18.04 22.85 5.31
C ASN A 455 -16.70 22.24 5.74
N LEU A 456 -15.96 21.62 4.82
CA LEU A 456 -14.61 21.10 5.09
C LEU A 456 -13.56 22.15 4.72
N THR A 457 -12.59 22.37 5.61
CA THR A 457 -11.41 23.21 5.33
C THR A 457 -10.14 22.38 5.48
N ILE A 458 -9.22 22.48 4.52
CA ILE A 458 -7.93 21.78 4.53
C ILE A 458 -6.81 22.82 4.56
N HIS A 459 -6.09 22.83 5.67
CA HIS A 459 -4.93 23.64 5.97
C HIS A 459 -3.67 22.86 5.58
N LYS A 460 -2.88 23.39 4.63
CA LYS A 460 -1.66 22.76 4.13
C LYS A 460 -0.42 23.52 4.60
N ALA A 461 0.47 22.84 5.31
CA ALA A 461 1.75 23.35 5.76
C ALA A 461 2.90 22.79 4.91
N LYS A 462 3.56 23.69 4.17
CA LYS A 462 4.65 23.38 3.24
C LYS A 462 6.00 23.27 3.96
N GLY A 463 6.90 22.42 3.45
CA GLY A 463 8.29 22.32 3.94
C GLY A 463 8.54 21.21 4.97
N TYR A 464 7.56 20.33 5.20
CA TYR A 464 7.59 19.30 6.23
C TYR A 464 7.76 17.91 5.62
N LYS A 465 8.89 17.26 5.88
CA LYS A 465 9.10 15.87 5.42
C LYS A 465 8.27 14.89 6.24
N GLN A 466 7.46 14.08 5.56
CA GLN A 466 6.46 13.21 6.17
C GLN A 466 6.87 11.72 6.26
N THR A 467 8.14 11.39 6.03
CA THR A 467 8.60 9.99 6.07
C THR A 467 8.92 9.53 7.49
N ARG A 468 8.83 8.21 7.74
CA ARG A 468 9.23 7.60 9.03
C ARG A 468 10.65 7.98 9.46
N TYR A 469 11.58 8.03 8.49
CA TYR A 469 12.96 8.39 8.76
C TYR A 469 13.11 9.83 9.25
N GLU A 470 12.38 10.75 8.63
CA GLU A 470 12.47 12.17 8.98
C GLU A 470 11.73 12.54 10.26
N LEU A 471 10.79 11.68 10.70
CA LEU A 471 10.02 11.86 11.92
C LEU A 471 10.62 11.18 13.14
N TYR A 472 10.97 9.89 13.06
CA TYR A 472 11.29 9.10 14.27
C TYR A 472 12.32 7.97 14.13
N LYS A 473 12.89 7.69 12.95
CA LYS A 473 13.97 6.67 12.82
C LYS A 473 15.40 7.24 12.95
N LYS A 474 15.56 8.50 13.34
CA LYS A 474 16.87 9.06 13.72
C LYS A 474 17.11 8.85 15.22
N GLU A 475 18.15 9.47 15.75
CA GLU A 475 18.49 9.46 17.17
C GLU A 475 17.34 9.96 18.06
N ASP A 476 17.24 9.42 19.28
CA ASP A 476 16.12 9.67 20.20
C ASP A 476 15.90 11.17 20.51
N LYS A 477 16.99 11.93 20.65
CA LYS A 477 16.91 13.40 20.90
C LYS A 477 16.22 14.13 19.75
N TYR A 478 16.48 13.73 18.51
CA TYR A 478 15.85 14.31 17.33
C TYR A 478 14.35 13.97 17.29
N THR A 479 14.02 12.70 17.57
CA THR A 479 12.63 12.23 17.61
C THR A 479 11.82 12.93 18.71
N ALA A 480 12.40 13.11 19.91
CA ALA A 480 11.76 13.84 21.00
C ALA A 480 11.51 15.31 20.64
N LYS A 481 12.47 15.97 19.98
CA LYS A 481 12.31 17.35 19.49
C LYS A 481 11.19 17.47 18.45
N ASN A 482 11.11 16.54 17.50
CA ASN A 482 10.01 16.51 16.53
C ASN A 482 8.66 16.34 17.24
N ALA A 483 8.58 15.46 18.24
CA ALA A 483 7.36 15.28 19.02
C ALA A 483 6.94 16.58 19.74
N GLU A 484 7.89 17.33 20.32
CA GLU A 484 7.61 18.64 20.94
C GLU A 484 7.08 19.67 19.93
N ILE A 485 7.69 19.71 18.74
CA ILE A 485 7.27 20.61 17.65
C ILE A 485 5.82 20.31 17.24
N TYR A 486 5.52 19.07 16.85
CA TYR A 486 4.17 18.70 16.42
C TYR A 486 3.15 18.80 17.56
N ALA A 487 3.55 18.54 18.81
CA ALA A 487 2.68 18.77 19.96
C ALA A 487 2.30 20.26 20.09
N SER A 488 3.26 21.17 19.90
CA SER A 488 2.97 22.61 19.94
C SER A 488 1.99 23.06 18.85
N TYR A 489 2.07 22.47 17.65
CA TYR A 489 1.13 22.73 16.56
C TYR A 489 -0.26 22.15 16.86
N ALA A 490 -0.33 20.96 17.46
CA ALA A 490 -1.59 20.35 17.83
C ALA A 490 -2.35 21.17 18.89
N ILE A 491 -1.64 21.78 19.84
CA ILE A 491 -2.23 22.65 20.85
C ILE A 491 -2.70 23.97 20.24
N SER A 492 -1.95 24.56 19.31
CA SER A 492 -2.28 25.88 18.74
C SER A 492 -3.53 25.88 17.86
N VAL A 493 -3.94 24.73 17.33
CA VAL A 493 -5.17 24.61 16.52
C VAL A 493 -6.43 24.38 17.35
N LEU A 494 -6.33 24.19 18.67
CA LEU A 494 -7.45 24.03 19.59
C LEU A 494 -7.89 25.40 20.14
N THR A 495 -8.56 26.18 19.30
CA THR A 495 -8.97 27.56 19.60
C THR A 495 -10.21 27.64 20.48
N ASP A 496 -11.09 26.64 20.41
CA ASP A 496 -12.37 26.60 21.12
C ASP A 496 -12.41 25.48 22.17
N MET A 497 -13.25 25.67 23.20
CA MET A 497 -13.42 24.68 24.28
C MET A 497 -14.07 23.37 23.80
N ASP A 498 -14.91 23.48 22.77
CA ASP A 498 -15.62 22.34 22.15
C ASP A 498 -14.78 21.64 21.08
N ASP A 499 -13.58 22.14 20.78
CA ASP A 499 -12.70 21.50 19.83
C ASP A 499 -12.31 20.10 20.30
N ARG A 500 -12.27 19.19 19.33
CA ARG A 500 -11.85 17.81 19.49
C ARG A 500 -10.96 17.47 18.30
N LEU A 501 -9.68 17.27 18.58
CA LEU A 501 -8.66 16.99 17.58
C LEU A 501 -8.35 15.50 17.53
N LEU A 502 -8.42 14.91 16.34
CA LEU A 502 -7.86 13.59 16.06
C LEU A 502 -6.48 13.74 15.42
N ILE A 503 -5.47 13.15 16.06
CA ILE A 503 -4.13 13.01 15.49
C ILE A 503 -3.94 11.60 14.93
N ILE A 504 -3.57 11.51 13.66
CA ILE A 504 -3.18 10.25 13.00
C ILE A 504 -1.70 10.32 12.67
N CYS A 505 -0.93 9.35 13.14
CA CYS A 505 0.51 9.30 12.91
C CYS A 505 1.05 7.87 12.80
N HIS A 506 2.37 7.71 12.69
CA HIS A 506 2.98 6.37 12.70
C HIS A 506 2.92 5.71 14.08
N LYS A 507 2.71 4.38 14.10
CA LYS A 507 2.59 3.56 15.32
C LYS A 507 3.70 3.80 16.35
N ASN A 508 4.95 3.91 15.89
CA ASN A 508 6.11 4.09 16.77
C ASN A 508 6.30 5.55 17.21
N PHE A 509 5.73 6.52 16.49
CA PHE A 509 5.80 7.93 16.87
C PHE A 509 4.70 8.31 17.86
N LYS A 510 3.52 7.66 17.76
CA LYS A 510 2.37 7.84 18.67
C LYS A 510 2.75 7.86 20.16
N PRO A 511 3.47 6.88 20.73
CA PRO A 511 3.79 6.89 22.16
C PRO A 511 4.66 8.09 22.56
N ILE A 512 5.62 8.47 21.71
CA ILE A 512 6.53 9.59 21.97
C ILE A 512 5.76 10.91 21.92
N LEU A 513 4.93 11.12 20.89
CA LEU A 513 4.08 12.29 20.77
C LEU A 513 3.08 12.39 21.92
N LYS A 514 2.51 11.26 22.36
CA LYS A 514 1.60 11.20 23.51
C LYS A 514 2.25 11.69 24.80
N THR A 515 3.55 11.45 25.04
CA THR A 515 4.24 11.99 26.23
C THR A 515 4.33 13.52 26.27
N LYS A 516 4.08 14.19 25.14
CA LYS A 516 4.13 15.65 25.01
C LYS A 516 2.73 16.28 24.95
N LEU A 517 1.67 15.46 24.94
CA LEU A 517 0.29 15.88 24.79
C LEU A 517 -0.57 15.29 25.89
N ASP A 518 -0.95 16.13 26.85
CA ASP A 518 -1.86 15.81 27.95
C ASP A 518 -3.10 16.72 27.91
N ASP A 519 -3.79 16.75 26.76
CA ASP A 519 -5.04 17.48 26.58
C ASP A 519 -6.18 16.49 26.27
N PRO A 520 -7.26 16.45 27.07
CA PRO A 520 -8.37 15.50 26.88
C PRO A 520 -9.15 15.72 25.57
N ARG A 521 -9.01 16.88 24.92
CA ARG A 521 -9.60 17.17 23.62
C ARG A 521 -8.88 16.47 22.47
N ILE A 522 -7.67 15.96 22.72
CA ILE A 522 -6.84 15.30 21.70
C ILE A 522 -7.01 13.79 21.81
N LYS A 523 -7.53 13.19 20.74
CA LYS A 523 -7.53 11.74 20.52
C LYS A 523 -6.39 11.39 19.57
N MET A 524 -5.72 10.26 19.82
CA MET A 524 -4.61 9.80 19.00
C MET A 524 -4.80 8.37 18.50
N THR A 525 -4.57 8.16 17.22
CA THR A 525 -4.52 6.84 16.59
C THR A 525 -3.29 6.71 15.68
N HIS A 526 -3.17 5.61 14.96
CA HIS A 526 -2.09 5.42 14.01
C HIS A 526 -2.55 4.78 12.70
N TRP A 527 -1.69 4.88 11.68
CA TRP A 527 -1.87 4.18 10.41
C TRP A 527 -2.15 2.69 10.63
N GLY A 528 -3.20 2.18 9.98
CA GLY A 528 -3.71 0.82 10.14
C GLY A 528 -4.73 0.60 11.28
N ASP A 529 -4.70 1.37 12.38
CA ASP A 529 -5.65 1.20 13.50
C ASP A 529 -6.90 2.08 13.37
N HIS A 530 -6.80 3.16 12.59
CA HIS A 530 -7.93 4.03 12.29
C HIS A 530 -8.90 3.43 11.25
N VAL A 531 -8.45 2.46 10.46
CA VAL A 531 -9.24 1.84 9.39
C VAL A 531 -10.37 1.02 9.99
N GLY A 532 -11.59 1.21 9.51
CA GLY A 532 -12.77 0.46 9.96
C GLY A 532 -13.31 0.83 11.35
N LYS A 533 -12.74 1.83 12.03
CA LYS A 533 -13.25 2.34 13.33
C LYS A 533 -13.92 3.71 13.17
N ASN A 534 -14.90 3.99 14.03
CA ASN A 534 -15.72 5.22 13.99
C ASN A 534 -15.65 6.03 15.30
N ASP A 535 -14.68 5.73 16.17
CA ASP A 535 -14.56 6.26 17.53
C ASP A 535 -14.23 7.77 17.61
N TRP A 536 -14.01 8.40 16.46
CA TRP A 536 -13.55 9.79 16.30
C TRP A 536 -14.50 10.64 15.46
N SER A 537 -15.71 10.16 15.19
CA SER A 537 -16.72 10.89 14.43
C SER A 537 -17.17 12.19 15.11
N ASP A 538 -16.86 12.37 16.40
CA ASP A 538 -17.04 13.57 17.19
C ASP A 538 -15.92 14.61 17.04
N CYS A 539 -14.78 14.27 16.43
CA CYS A 539 -13.68 15.19 16.19
C CYS A 539 -14.01 16.17 15.06
N ASN A 540 -13.97 17.47 15.34
CA ASN A 540 -14.12 18.55 14.35
C ASN A 540 -12.78 18.99 13.74
N LYS A 541 -11.65 18.55 14.29
CA LYS A 541 -10.32 18.81 13.73
C LYS A 541 -9.56 17.50 13.52
N ILE A 542 -8.79 17.41 12.44
CA ILE A 542 -7.86 16.32 12.17
C ILE A 542 -6.47 16.88 11.90
N MET A 543 -5.45 16.25 12.46
CA MET A 543 -4.05 16.51 12.11
C MET A 543 -3.36 15.22 11.70
N VAL A 544 -2.78 15.21 10.50
CA VAL A 544 -2.07 14.03 9.97
C VAL A 544 -0.57 14.29 10.05
N ILE A 545 0.14 13.52 10.88
CA ILE A 545 1.58 13.66 11.10
C ILE A 545 2.31 12.41 10.59
N GLY A 546 3.02 12.58 9.48
CA GLY A 546 3.65 11.51 8.73
C GLY A 546 2.66 10.78 7.85
N TRP A 547 2.97 10.69 6.56
CA TRP A 547 2.13 9.98 5.59
C TRP A 547 2.48 8.51 5.58
N ASN A 548 1.52 7.66 5.22
CA ASN A 548 1.68 6.21 5.28
C ASN A 548 2.50 5.64 4.11
N TYR A 549 3.75 6.08 3.95
CA TYR A 549 4.68 5.46 3.01
C TYR A 549 4.90 3.99 3.42
N LEU A 550 4.36 3.07 2.60
CA LEU A 550 4.59 1.64 2.69
C LEU A 550 5.99 1.29 2.15
N SER A 551 6.50 0.10 2.46
CA SER A 551 7.76 -0.35 1.85
C SER A 551 7.56 -0.54 0.35
N PRO A 552 8.57 -0.30 -0.50
CA PRO A 552 8.42 -0.47 -1.94
C PRO A 552 7.95 -1.89 -2.31
N LEU A 553 8.50 -2.91 -1.65
CA LEU A 553 8.07 -4.31 -1.83
C LEU A 553 6.57 -4.53 -1.56
N LYS A 554 5.97 -3.79 -0.62
CA LYS A 554 4.53 -3.89 -0.34
C LYS A 554 3.72 -3.35 -1.52
N ASN A 555 4.08 -2.18 -2.03
CA ASN A 555 3.42 -1.60 -3.22
C ASN A 555 3.54 -2.53 -4.42
N ILE A 556 4.72 -3.10 -4.64
CA ILE A 556 4.97 -4.07 -5.70
C ILE A 556 4.07 -5.29 -5.53
N SER A 557 3.97 -5.83 -4.31
CA SER A 557 3.10 -6.98 -4.04
C SER A 557 1.62 -6.66 -4.26
N ASP A 558 1.18 -5.45 -3.93
CA ASP A 558 -0.18 -5.00 -4.20
C ASP A 558 -0.45 -4.85 -5.72
N ILE A 559 0.55 -4.43 -6.50
CA ILE A 559 0.48 -4.36 -7.97
C ILE A 559 0.38 -5.77 -8.58
N PHE A 560 1.22 -6.71 -8.14
CA PHE A 560 1.14 -8.10 -8.60
C PHE A 560 -0.15 -8.80 -8.14
N ASN A 561 -0.66 -8.46 -6.96
CA ASN A 561 -1.99 -8.91 -6.56
C ASN A 561 -3.08 -8.38 -7.50
N ALA A 562 -2.99 -7.10 -7.89
CA ALA A 562 -3.94 -6.52 -8.85
C ALA A 562 -3.88 -7.25 -10.20
N ALA A 563 -2.69 -7.67 -10.63
CA ALA A 563 -2.50 -8.45 -11.85
C ALA A 563 -3.14 -9.85 -11.84
N SER A 564 -3.42 -10.39 -10.66
CA SER A 564 -3.64 -11.82 -10.41
C SER A 564 -2.42 -12.70 -10.71
N ALA A 565 -2.34 -13.85 -10.04
CA ALA A 565 -1.24 -14.81 -10.17
C ALA A 565 -1.14 -15.45 -11.57
N GLN A 566 -2.18 -15.31 -12.40
CA GLN A 566 -2.25 -15.96 -13.71
C GLN A 566 -1.40 -15.27 -14.77
N GLU A 567 -0.96 -14.02 -14.58
CA GLU A 567 -0.35 -13.21 -15.65
C GLU A 567 0.75 -12.25 -15.21
N ILE A 568 1.59 -12.76 -14.34
CA ILE A 568 2.66 -12.00 -13.74
C ILE A 568 3.73 -11.61 -14.75
N ASP A 569 3.87 -12.37 -15.82
CA ASP A 569 4.77 -12.03 -16.93
C ASP A 569 4.34 -10.71 -17.59
N LEU A 570 3.04 -10.49 -17.83
CA LEU A 570 2.56 -9.26 -18.44
C LEU A 570 2.80 -8.05 -17.55
N VAL A 571 2.44 -8.14 -16.27
CA VAL A 571 2.67 -7.02 -15.36
C VAL A 571 4.15 -6.76 -15.15
N SER A 572 4.99 -7.79 -15.13
CA SER A 572 6.45 -7.60 -15.05
C SER A 572 7.03 -6.91 -16.28
N LEU A 573 6.48 -7.16 -17.48
CA LEU A 573 6.90 -6.50 -18.73
C LEU A 573 6.54 -5.02 -18.77
N TYR A 574 5.39 -4.63 -18.21
CA TYR A 574 4.90 -3.26 -18.28
C TYR A 574 5.17 -2.43 -17.03
N LEU A 575 5.61 -3.03 -15.92
CA LEU A 575 5.87 -2.32 -14.68
C LEU A 575 7.09 -1.40 -14.81
N ASN A 576 6.85 -0.10 -14.70
CA ASN A 576 7.87 0.93 -14.72
C ASN A 576 7.71 1.89 -13.54
N ASP A 577 8.68 2.79 -13.38
CA ASP A 577 8.68 3.77 -12.28
C ASP A 577 7.43 4.65 -12.28
N ASP A 578 6.92 5.05 -13.44
CA ASP A 578 5.72 5.88 -13.53
C ASP A 578 4.48 5.17 -12.97
N ILE A 579 4.31 3.88 -13.27
CA ILE A 579 3.22 3.06 -12.71
C ILE A 579 3.41 2.88 -11.21
N ILE A 580 4.63 2.60 -10.75
CA ILE A 580 4.94 2.44 -9.33
C ILE A 580 4.66 3.75 -8.58
N ASP A 581 5.15 4.88 -9.08
CA ASP A 581 4.94 6.20 -8.48
C ASP A 581 3.45 6.59 -8.52
N THR A 582 2.74 6.28 -9.60
CA THR A 582 1.28 6.47 -9.67
C THR A 582 0.57 5.65 -8.61
N PHE A 583 0.95 4.39 -8.46
CA PHE A 583 0.39 3.48 -7.46
C PHE A 583 0.66 3.99 -6.04
N ILE A 584 1.89 4.40 -5.74
CA ILE A 584 2.27 4.96 -4.45
C ILE A 584 1.48 6.25 -4.17
N ALA A 585 1.37 7.15 -5.16
CA ALA A 585 0.69 8.42 -4.99
C ALA A 585 -0.80 8.22 -4.69
N THR A 586 -1.46 7.34 -5.45
CA THR A 586 -2.89 7.02 -5.26
C THR A 586 -3.14 6.28 -3.96
N GLN A 587 -2.24 5.37 -3.53
CA GLN A 587 -2.37 4.67 -2.24
C GLN A 587 -2.21 5.61 -1.05
N ILE A 588 -1.28 6.57 -1.10
CA ILE A 588 -1.14 7.56 -0.03
C ILE A 588 -2.34 8.51 -0.02
N ALA A 589 -2.82 8.94 -1.18
CA ALA A 589 -4.03 9.76 -1.28
C ALA A 589 -5.25 9.05 -0.69
N ASP A 590 -5.44 7.76 -1.03
CA ASP A 590 -6.45 6.87 -0.42
C ASP A 590 -6.34 6.85 1.11
N ASP A 591 -5.16 6.60 1.66
CA ASP A 591 -4.94 6.61 3.12
C ASP A 591 -5.27 7.97 3.76
N LEU A 592 -4.93 9.09 3.09
CA LEU A 592 -5.28 10.44 3.56
C LEU A 592 -6.79 10.69 3.54
N ILE A 593 -7.50 10.25 2.50
CA ILE A 593 -8.97 10.33 2.42
C ILE A 593 -9.59 9.53 3.56
N GLN A 594 -9.15 8.28 3.75
CA GLN A 594 -9.65 7.42 4.82
C GLN A 594 -9.38 8.00 6.22
N ALA A 595 -8.24 8.67 6.40
CA ALA A 595 -7.89 9.38 7.63
C ALA A 595 -8.84 10.55 7.91
N VAL A 596 -9.05 11.45 6.93
CA VAL A 596 -9.96 12.60 7.06
C VAL A 596 -11.39 12.15 7.35
N MET A 597 -11.83 11.07 6.70
CA MET A 597 -13.18 10.52 6.85
C MET A 597 -13.41 9.75 8.16
N ARG A 598 -12.55 9.89 9.17
CA ARG A 598 -12.79 9.46 10.55
C ARG A 598 -13.38 10.55 11.44
N SER A 599 -13.36 11.81 11.01
CA SER A 599 -13.92 12.97 11.71
C SER A 599 -15.41 13.19 11.44
N LYS A 600 -15.93 14.31 11.97
CA LYS A 600 -17.21 14.93 11.61
C LYS A 600 -17.40 15.12 10.10
N ALA A 601 -16.33 15.21 9.30
CA ALA A 601 -16.42 15.25 7.83
C ALA A 601 -17.15 14.02 7.25
N ARG A 602 -17.18 12.90 7.99
CA ARG A 602 -17.93 11.69 7.59
C ARG A 602 -19.44 11.87 7.66
N ILE A 603 -19.93 12.68 8.58
CA ILE A 603 -21.35 12.78 8.92
C ILE A 603 -22.04 13.68 7.89
N ILE A 604 -23.09 13.17 7.24
CA ILE A 604 -24.02 14.02 6.48
C ILE A 604 -24.82 14.83 7.50
N ALA A 605 -24.73 16.16 7.40
CA ALA A 605 -25.32 17.08 8.37
C ALA A 605 -26.47 17.91 7.78
N THR A 606 -26.58 17.96 6.45
CA THR A 606 -27.52 18.82 5.74
C THR A 606 -28.37 18.04 4.75
N ASN A 607 -29.51 18.63 4.35
CA ASN A 607 -30.43 18.03 3.38
C ASN A 607 -29.83 17.90 1.97
N ASP A 608 -28.74 18.61 1.68
CA ASP A 608 -28.02 18.62 0.41
C ASP A 608 -26.68 17.86 0.48
N SER A 609 -26.57 16.91 1.42
CA SER A 609 -25.47 15.94 1.52
C SER A 609 -24.11 16.53 1.94
N ASP A 610 -24.09 17.71 2.55
CA ASP A 610 -22.86 18.31 3.07
C ASP A 610 -22.50 17.79 4.46
N CYS A 611 -21.24 18.00 4.86
CA CYS A 611 -20.73 17.56 6.17
C CYS A 611 -20.89 18.61 7.26
N ASN A 612 -20.68 18.19 8.51
CA ASN A 612 -20.47 19.11 9.62
C ASN A 612 -19.17 19.91 9.42
N PRO A 613 -19.07 21.15 9.95
CA PRO A 613 -17.85 21.94 9.96
C PRO A 613 -16.67 21.13 10.50
N THR A 614 -15.63 21.01 9.67
CA THR A 614 -14.44 20.21 9.98
C THR A 614 -13.20 20.85 9.38
N GLU A 615 -12.09 20.84 10.14
CA GLU A 615 -10.79 21.33 9.68
C GLU A 615 -9.77 20.20 9.64
N VAL A 616 -8.95 20.17 8.60
CA VAL A 616 -7.89 19.18 8.40
C VAL A 616 -6.55 19.90 8.29
N TYR A 617 -5.56 19.48 9.06
CA TYR A 617 -4.22 20.01 9.10
C TYR A 617 -3.25 18.99 8.51
N LEU A 618 -2.71 19.29 7.34
CA LEU A 618 -1.77 18.45 6.61
C LEU A 618 -0.41 19.12 6.50
N PHE A 619 0.63 18.33 6.74
CA PHE A 619 2.00 18.73 6.51
C PHE A 619 2.50 18.02 5.25
N TYR A 620 3.27 18.71 4.39
CA TYR A 620 3.80 18.11 3.17
C TYR A 620 5.17 18.66 2.79
N HIS A 621 5.91 17.87 2.02
CA HIS A 621 7.18 18.29 1.44
C HIS A 621 6.92 18.95 0.08
N ASP A 622 7.68 19.99 -0.25
CA ASP A 622 7.50 20.72 -1.51
C ASP A 622 8.23 19.99 -2.65
N ASP A 623 7.67 18.87 -3.07
CA ASP A 623 8.24 18.04 -4.12
C ASP A 623 7.14 17.54 -5.09
N PRO A 624 7.50 17.12 -6.31
CA PRO A 624 6.53 16.69 -7.31
C PRO A 624 5.61 15.55 -6.85
N MET A 625 6.14 14.59 -6.08
CA MET A 625 5.37 13.44 -5.61
C MET A 625 4.35 13.86 -4.55
N SER A 626 4.78 14.70 -3.59
CA SER A 626 3.89 15.24 -2.56
C SER A 626 2.77 16.10 -3.15
N ASN A 627 3.09 16.94 -4.14
CA ASN A 627 2.10 17.75 -4.85
C ASN A 627 1.11 16.86 -5.63
N ARG A 628 1.60 15.84 -6.32
CA ARG A 628 0.75 14.86 -7.01
C ARG A 628 -0.21 14.13 -6.06
N ILE A 629 0.25 13.73 -4.87
CA ILE A 629 -0.59 13.11 -3.84
C ILE A 629 -1.71 14.06 -3.42
N LEU A 630 -1.37 15.33 -3.15
CA LEU A 630 -2.33 16.35 -2.74
C LEU A 630 -3.37 16.61 -3.85
N ASP A 631 -2.95 16.71 -5.12
CA ASP A 631 -3.87 16.90 -6.24
C ASP A 631 -4.91 15.77 -6.35
N ILE A 632 -4.50 14.53 -6.10
CA ILE A 632 -5.39 13.36 -6.12
C ILE A 632 -6.33 13.40 -4.92
N PHE A 633 -5.79 13.69 -3.73
CA PHE A 633 -6.53 13.78 -2.48
C PHE A 633 -7.59 14.89 -2.51
N GLU A 634 -7.24 16.09 -2.98
CA GLU A 634 -8.14 17.26 -3.05
C GLU A 634 -9.33 17.03 -3.99
N LYS A 635 -9.12 16.33 -5.11
CA LYS A 635 -10.19 15.97 -6.06
C LYS A 635 -11.32 15.14 -5.45
N GLN A 636 -11.10 14.48 -4.31
CA GLN A 636 -12.14 13.72 -3.63
C GLN A 636 -13.09 14.57 -2.79
N PHE A 637 -12.81 15.86 -2.64
CA PHE A 637 -13.63 16.79 -1.86
C PHE A 637 -14.06 17.99 -2.73
N PRO A 638 -15.12 17.86 -3.55
CA PRO A 638 -15.39 18.79 -4.66
C PRO A 638 -15.58 20.28 -4.28
N MET A 639 -16.09 20.58 -3.10
CA MET A 639 -16.37 21.95 -2.64
C MET A 639 -15.49 22.38 -1.45
N VAL A 640 -14.42 21.65 -1.18
CA VAL A 640 -13.55 21.91 -0.02
C VAL A 640 -12.84 23.26 -0.09
N LYS A 641 -12.64 23.88 1.06
CA LYS A 641 -11.85 25.11 1.18
C LYS A 641 -10.39 24.74 1.43
N ILE A 642 -9.50 25.03 0.48
CA ILE A 642 -8.06 24.81 0.63
C ILE A 642 -7.39 26.09 1.10
N GLN A 643 -6.57 26.01 2.15
CA GLN A 643 -5.82 27.14 2.70
C GLN A 643 -4.35 26.78 2.91
N GLN A 644 -3.46 27.70 2.52
CA GLN A 644 -2.06 27.61 2.94
C GLN A 644 -1.98 27.99 4.43
N TRP A 645 -1.26 27.20 5.20
CA TRP A 645 -1.17 27.34 6.65
C TRP A 645 0.27 27.35 7.11
N GLU A 646 0.58 28.29 8.00
CA GLU A 646 1.85 28.37 8.72
C GLU A 646 1.62 27.92 10.17
N PRO A 647 2.14 26.75 10.57
CA PRO A 647 1.94 26.24 11.91
C PRO A 647 2.50 27.18 12.99
N ILE A 648 1.66 27.55 13.95
CA ILE A 648 2.05 28.37 15.09
C ILE A 648 2.56 27.44 16.20
N GLY A 649 3.82 27.60 16.61
CA GLY A 649 4.43 26.76 17.64
C GLY A 649 5.95 26.81 17.63
N ILE A 650 6.58 25.76 18.16
CA ILE A 650 8.04 25.61 18.14
C ILE A 650 8.47 25.41 16.68
N SER A 651 9.40 26.23 16.20
CA SER A 651 9.87 26.11 14.82
C SER A 651 10.68 24.85 14.58
N LEU A 652 10.51 24.26 13.39
CA LEU A 652 11.45 23.27 12.88
C LEU A 652 12.83 23.91 12.76
N SER A 653 13.79 23.44 13.56
CA SER A 653 15.19 23.80 13.31
C SER A 653 15.64 23.09 12.04
N HIS A 654 15.51 23.74 10.90
CA HIS A 654 16.14 23.25 9.67
C HIS A 654 17.65 23.26 9.90
N LYS A 655 18.25 22.08 9.98
CA LYS A 655 19.71 21.97 9.99
C LYS A 655 20.17 22.53 8.64
N LYS A 656 20.77 23.72 8.65
CA LYS A 656 21.18 24.41 7.44
C LYS A 656 22.05 23.46 6.60
N THR A 657 21.74 23.35 5.32
CA THR A 657 22.52 22.53 4.40
C THR A 657 23.94 23.09 4.31
N LYS A 658 24.93 22.29 3.88
CA LYS A 658 26.30 22.79 3.68
C LYS A 658 26.35 24.03 2.76
N PRO A 659 25.56 24.11 1.67
CA PRO A 659 25.38 25.36 0.91
C PRO A 659 24.86 26.53 1.75
N MET A 660 23.80 26.34 2.56
CA MET A 660 23.24 27.42 3.40
C MET A 660 24.23 27.87 4.50
N LEU A 661 24.98 26.95 5.09
CA LEU A 661 26.05 27.28 6.04
C LEU A 661 27.17 28.09 5.38
N ASN A 662 27.51 27.77 4.14
CA ASN A 662 28.48 28.54 3.36
C ASN A 662 27.92 29.91 2.98
N ALA A 663 26.63 29.99 2.63
CA ALA A 663 25.93 31.25 2.40
C ALA A 663 25.94 32.13 3.66
N ASP A 664 25.68 31.55 4.84
CA ASP A 664 25.79 32.27 6.11
C ASP A 664 27.21 32.78 6.38
N LYS A 665 28.24 31.96 6.13
CA LYS A 665 29.64 32.39 6.27
C LYS A 665 29.95 33.60 5.41
N VAL A 666 29.40 33.66 4.19
CA VAL A 666 29.52 34.83 3.33
C VAL A 666 28.81 36.02 3.96
N ILE A 667 27.55 35.88 4.40
CA ILE A 667 26.79 36.96 5.04
C ILE A 667 27.49 37.47 6.31
N GLU A 668 28.02 36.59 7.16
CA GLU A 668 28.76 36.97 8.36
C GLU A 668 30.05 37.72 8.03
N LEU A 669 30.77 37.31 6.98
CA LEU A 669 31.93 38.05 6.51
C LEU A 669 31.54 39.44 5.99
N LEU A 670 30.44 39.56 5.24
CA LEU A 670 29.96 40.84 4.74
C LEU A 670 29.55 41.77 5.89
N LYS A 671 28.83 41.26 6.90
CA LYS A 671 28.52 42.00 8.14
C LYS A 671 29.77 42.51 8.87
N ALA A 672 30.78 41.65 8.99
CA ALA A 672 32.03 42.04 9.63
C ALA A 672 32.75 43.15 8.84
N LYS A 673 32.58 43.20 7.52
CA LYS A 673 33.21 44.20 6.65
C LYS A 673 32.41 45.49 6.50
N GLU A 674 31.09 45.45 6.68
CA GLU A 674 30.19 46.62 6.62
C GLU A 674 30.67 47.78 7.49
N ALA A 675 31.24 47.49 8.66
CA ALA A 675 31.81 48.50 9.55
C ALA A 675 33.01 49.28 8.98
N THR A 676 33.64 48.78 7.92
CA THR A 676 34.91 49.31 7.37
C THR A 676 34.89 49.56 5.86
N GLN A 677 33.91 49.00 5.14
CA GLN A 677 33.86 49.01 3.68
C GLN A 677 32.41 49.13 3.21
N THR A 678 32.18 49.97 2.19
CA THR A 678 30.88 50.09 1.50
C THR A 678 30.73 49.08 0.35
N THR A 679 31.83 48.47 -0.08
CA THR A 679 31.84 47.45 -1.14
C THR A 679 32.88 46.37 -0.90
N CYS A 680 32.56 45.11 -1.24
CA CYS A 680 33.50 43.98 -1.18
C CYS A 680 33.54 43.19 -2.49
N LEU A 681 34.72 42.96 -3.05
CA LEU A 681 34.86 42.13 -4.25
C LEU A 681 34.51 40.66 -3.96
N LEU A 682 33.83 39.99 -4.89
CA LEU A 682 33.48 38.57 -4.77
C LEU A 682 34.73 37.69 -4.70
N SER A 683 35.83 38.07 -5.37
CA SER A 683 37.13 37.39 -5.30
C SER A 683 37.66 37.34 -3.87
N ASP A 684 37.57 38.46 -3.15
CA ASP A 684 38.13 38.61 -1.81
C ASP A 684 37.27 37.83 -0.81
N VAL A 685 35.95 37.82 -1.02
CA VAL A 685 35.01 36.99 -0.25
C VAL A 685 35.31 35.50 -0.46
N ILE A 686 35.58 35.08 -1.70
CA ILE A 686 35.97 33.69 -2.03
C ILE A 686 37.25 33.30 -1.30
N GLU A 687 38.28 34.15 -1.36
CA GLU A 687 39.57 33.90 -0.72
C GLU A 687 39.44 33.82 0.81
N GLN A 688 38.69 34.74 1.42
CA GLN A 688 38.56 34.81 2.88
C GLN A 688 37.64 33.75 3.48
N THR A 689 36.59 33.33 2.74
CA THR A 689 35.71 32.25 3.19
C THR A 689 36.25 30.86 2.87
N LEU A 690 37.30 30.76 2.05
CA LEU A 690 37.86 29.51 1.51
C LEU A 690 36.81 28.65 0.79
N ILE A 691 35.75 29.26 0.26
CA ILE A 691 34.70 28.57 -0.48
C ILE A 691 35.13 28.46 -1.95
N PRO A 692 35.16 27.25 -2.56
CA PRO A 692 35.55 27.10 -3.96
C PRO A 692 34.69 27.93 -4.92
N LYS A 693 35.30 28.50 -5.97
CA LYS A 693 34.63 29.35 -6.99
C LYS A 693 33.33 28.74 -7.53
N ALA A 694 33.34 27.44 -7.84
CA ALA A 694 32.16 26.73 -8.35
C ALA A 694 31.00 26.70 -7.33
N THR A 695 31.32 26.52 -6.05
CA THR A 695 30.34 26.57 -4.96
C THR A 695 29.83 27.99 -4.75
N MET A 696 30.73 28.99 -4.77
CA MET A 696 30.33 30.40 -4.63
C MET A 696 29.39 30.84 -5.76
N SER A 697 29.66 30.43 -7.00
CA SER A 697 28.78 30.74 -8.14
C SER A 697 27.35 30.22 -7.92
N ARG A 698 27.20 29.04 -7.32
CA ARG A 698 25.89 28.47 -6.97
C ARG A 698 25.22 29.22 -5.81
N ILE A 699 26.00 29.59 -4.79
CA ILE A 699 25.50 30.38 -3.65
C ILE A 699 24.97 31.74 -4.13
N THR A 700 25.69 32.43 -5.03
CA THR A 700 25.28 33.77 -5.49
C THR A 700 24.00 33.80 -6.31
N THR A 701 23.48 32.65 -6.71
CA THR A 701 22.21 32.50 -7.44
C THR A 701 21.15 31.75 -6.64
N ASP A 702 21.46 31.38 -5.39
CA ASP A 702 20.57 30.61 -4.53
C ASP A 702 19.59 31.54 -3.80
N ASP A 703 18.30 31.19 -3.81
CA ASP A 703 17.22 32.03 -3.28
C ASP A 703 17.39 32.35 -1.79
N TYR A 704 17.91 31.41 -0.99
CA TYR A 704 18.16 31.63 0.43
C TYR A 704 19.23 32.70 0.63
N PHE A 705 20.31 32.65 -0.16
CA PHE A 705 21.37 33.66 -0.08
C PHE A 705 20.88 35.04 -0.54
N LEU A 706 20.10 35.11 -1.62
CA LEU A 706 19.53 36.35 -2.13
C LEU A 706 18.58 36.99 -1.10
N GLN A 707 17.72 36.20 -0.47
CA GLN A 707 16.85 36.67 0.62
C GLN A 707 17.67 37.21 1.79
N LYS A 708 18.74 36.50 2.19
CA LYS A 708 19.63 36.94 3.28
C LYS A 708 20.40 38.21 2.96
N LEU A 709 20.82 38.43 1.70
CA LEU A 709 21.41 39.71 1.29
C LEU A 709 20.40 40.83 1.46
N GLN A 710 19.16 40.63 0.99
CA GLN A 710 18.10 41.64 1.06
C GLN A 710 17.71 41.98 2.51
N GLU A 711 17.63 40.99 3.41
CA GLU A 711 17.37 41.21 4.85
C GLU A 711 18.38 42.16 5.51
N HIS A 712 19.62 42.22 4.98
CA HIS A 712 20.69 43.06 5.49
C HIS A 712 20.95 44.30 4.62
N GLY A 713 20.09 44.58 3.62
CA GLY A 713 20.28 45.72 2.72
C GLY A 713 21.45 45.55 1.72
N TYR A 714 22.04 44.36 1.61
CA TYR A 714 23.17 44.11 0.72
C TYR A 714 22.69 43.81 -0.70
N SER A 715 23.52 44.12 -1.70
CA SER A 715 23.25 43.73 -3.09
C SER A 715 24.51 43.26 -3.81
N LEU A 716 24.37 42.32 -4.75
CA LEU A 716 25.48 41.85 -5.59
C LEU A 716 25.40 42.52 -6.96
N GLN A 717 26.44 43.27 -7.34
CA GLN A 717 26.50 44.04 -8.58
C GLN A 717 27.70 43.64 -9.45
N ASN A 718 27.65 44.00 -10.74
CA ASN A 718 28.73 43.78 -11.70
C ASN A 718 29.53 45.06 -11.91
N LYS A 719 30.85 44.99 -11.77
CA LYS A 719 31.81 46.01 -12.18
C LYS A 719 32.31 45.67 -13.58
N ASN A 720 32.07 46.56 -14.54
CA ASN A 720 32.59 46.47 -15.91
C ASN A 720 32.26 45.14 -16.65
N GLY A 721 31.17 44.47 -16.28
CA GLY A 721 30.71 43.22 -16.92
C GLY A 721 31.57 41.96 -16.68
N LYS A 722 32.67 42.06 -15.90
CA LYS A 722 33.59 40.94 -15.65
C LYS A 722 33.78 40.60 -14.16
N GLU A 723 33.70 41.58 -13.27
CA GLU A 723 33.90 41.38 -11.83
C GLU A 723 32.60 41.58 -11.06
N LYS A 724 32.36 40.77 -10.03
CA LYS A 724 31.20 40.91 -9.14
C LYS A 724 31.64 41.46 -7.80
N TYR A 725 30.83 42.32 -7.20
CA TYR A 725 31.08 42.87 -5.87
C TYR A 725 29.77 43.05 -5.09
N PHE A 726 29.85 42.90 -3.78
CA PHE A 726 28.78 43.19 -2.86
C PHE A 726 28.80 44.68 -2.51
N VAL A 727 27.64 45.32 -2.53
CA VAL A 727 27.39 46.65 -1.97
C VAL A 727 26.78 46.45 -0.58
N LEU A 728 27.41 47.03 0.42
CA LEU A 728 27.01 47.00 1.83
C LEU A 728 26.41 48.37 2.18
N GLN A 729 25.37 48.40 3.02
CA GLN A 729 24.63 49.62 3.35
C GLN A 729 25.11 50.30 4.62
#